data_AF-A0A2S7XVB8-F1
#
_entry.id   AF-A0A2S7XVB8-F1
#
_cell.length_a   1.000
_cell.length_b   1.000
_cell.length_c   1.000
_cell.angle_alpha   90.00
_cell.angle_beta   90.00
_cell.angle_gamma   90.00
#
_symmetry.space_group_name_H-M   'P 1'
#
loop_
_entity.id
_entity.type
_entity.pdbx_description
1 polymer ?
#
loop_
_entity_poly.entity_id
_entity_poly.type
_entity_poly.pdbx_seq_one_letter_code
_entity_poly.pdbx_strand_id
1 'polypeptide(L)'
;MFQYDVADSDDFEQIIVQAVQRILEVPDPNDFLNWARETIPPLLTLPNYMDALERGRFATLLGVTIWNATPLPQHGFTIRPIPTPMPNARCYCGSGLRYRDCCSKLEDAPELSSEVIWMVLINALSDAELKRALQLNAVPKHLLAIIADQWLDENRPRRVLALLEPLFAESLAELSGDFEPAFDILCNAYDLLDYSRKKAAFLDRVCAEGNGQLQAAAWQRRSTMHLDAGEFTQAEEAFTAALRSHPNNPSTALLEITLLVTQKKLALARQRAQFWLHQFQRLENFDDDLFLSFLERAVTDPQGALMDADENGIHPVLIELREWITQHCQRPLPVYTIAPFQPTPGRKQRVSRLLPNTIKTRSTKALEKQEKFEFLPPPSIRKTERVWQSLFPIGKPLSTQLTLSDDEDEEIWGNPEWIQGLLEYPELADSLDVLDDIATALGAYPETELPWISQLLLWPLLERAWSIIIAATPTDDIHYLPWEVPSNQPALRLLFRRYYYQLDDAKDLQGAIATLETMLRINPHDNHGVRAELMNLYLRDGDNERAVALAQQFPNDMLTELVYGEVLALYRLGQKEQARIVLTKAAQRMPHVSNYLTRKRIKQPGFNPRGITVGGEDQAWFYREEMRDVWAAEPGILDWLKRQTA
;
A
#
# COMPACT_ATOMS: atom_id res chain seq x y z
N MET A 1 -44.69 -23.81 4.79
CA MET A 1 -43.76 -23.15 3.86
C MET A 1 -43.39 -21.82 4.51
N PHE A 2 -42.31 -21.82 5.29
CA PHE A 2 -41.87 -20.66 6.07
C PHE A 2 -41.15 -19.70 5.10
N GLN A 3 -41.58 -18.44 5.05
CA GLN A 3 -40.82 -17.38 4.38
C GLN A 3 -39.61 -17.08 5.28
N TYR A 4 -38.41 -17.27 4.75
CA TYR A 4 -37.16 -16.97 5.44
C TYR A 4 -36.84 -15.48 5.29
N ASP A 5 -36.75 -14.76 6.42
CA ASP A 5 -36.28 -13.37 6.50
C ASP A 5 -34.77 -13.35 6.83
N VAL A 6 -34.06 -12.25 6.55
CA VAL A 6 -32.59 -12.16 6.76
C VAL A 6 -32.21 -12.33 8.24
N ALA A 7 -33.05 -11.84 9.16
CA ALA A 7 -32.85 -12.02 10.61
C ALA A 7 -32.94 -13.49 11.06
N ASP A 8 -33.74 -14.31 10.38
CA ASP A 8 -33.85 -15.75 10.71
C ASP A 8 -32.60 -16.54 10.31
N SER A 9 -31.77 -16.00 9.40
CA SER A 9 -30.51 -16.62 8.97
C SER A 9 -29.41 -16.49 10.03
N ASP A 10 -29.25 -15.31 10.62
CA ASP A 10 -28.25 -15.04 11.66
C ASP A 10 -28.55 -15.82 12.94
N ASP A 11 -29.84 -15.89 13.32
CA ASP A 11 -30.30 -16.69 14.46
C ASP A 11 -29.99 -18.18 14.27
N PHE A 12 -30.17 -18.69 13.04
CA PHE A 12 -29.89 -20.08 12.72
C PHE A 12 -28.39 -20.42 12.76
N GLU A 13 -27.54 -19.53 12.25
CA GLU A 13 -26.09 -19.69 12.33
C GLU A 13 -25.61 -19.74 13.79
N GLN A 14 -26.10 -18.82 14.63
CA GLN A 14 -25.78 -18.81 16.07
C GLN A 14 -26.19 -20.12 16.76
N ILE A 15 -27.33 -20.69 16.40
CA ILE A 15 -27.78 -21.99 16.94
C ILE A 15 -26.80 -23.10 16.56
N ILE A 16 -26.33 -23.14 15.30
CA ILE A 16 -25.34 -24.13 14.87
C ILE A 16 -24.02 -23.96 15.65
N VAL A 17 -23.53 -22.73 15.80
CA VAL A 17 -22.32 -22.41 16.56
C VAL A 17 -22.42 -22.92 18.01
N GLN A 18 -23.48 -22.56 18.72
CA GLN A 18 -23.67 -23.00 20.11
C GLN A 18 -23.88 -24.51 20.23
N ALA A 19 -24.60 -25.11 19.29
CA ALA A 19 -24.85 -26.54 19.28
C ALA A 19 -23.55 -27.34 19.06
N VAL A 20 -22.72 -26.94 18.09
CA VAL A 20 -21.44 -27.59 17.82
C VAL A 20 -20.51 -27.46 19.03
N GLN A 21 -20.43 -26.29 19.66
CA GLN A 21 -19.67 -26.11 20.90
C GLN A 21 -20.17 -27.06 22.00
N ARG A 22 -21.49 -27.17 22.20
CA ARG A 22 -22.05 -28.08 23.21
C ARG A 22 -21.70 -29.54 22.93
N ILE A 23 -21.76 -29.96 21.67
CA ILE A 23 -21.40 -31.33 21.25
C ILE A 23 -19.94 -31.64 21.55
N LEU A 24 -19.03 -30.67 21.34
CA LEU A 24 -17.61 -30.84 21.63
C LEU A 24 -17.32 -30.92 23.13
N GLU A 25 -17.99 -30.12 23.94
CA GLU A 25 -17.83 -30.13 25.40
C GLU A 25 -18.36 -31.40 26.05
N VAL A 26 -19.58 -31.81 25.67
CA VAL A 26 -20.29 -32.96 26.24
C VAL A 26 -20.89 -33.79 25.10
N PRO A 27 -20.13 -34.75 24.56
CA PRO A 27 -20.56 -35.57 23.42
C PRO A 27 -21.49 -36.71 23.85
N ASP A 28 -22.58 -36.37 24.55
CA ASP A 28 -23.67 -37.28 24.91
C ASP A 28 -24.99 -36.87 24.23
N PRO A 29 -25.62 -37.75 23.43
CA PRO A 29 -26.85 -37.41 22.71
C PRO A 29 -28.02 -36.99 23.60
N ASN A 30 -28.19 -37.60 24.78
CA ASN A 30 -29.35 -37.31 25.63
C ASN A 30 -29.19 -35.96 26.31
N ASP A 31 -27.99 -35.67 26.82
CA ASP A 31 -27.63 -34.38 27.37
C ASP A 31 -27.77 -33.26 26.33
N PHE A 32 -27.23 -33.47 25.12
CA PHE A 32 -27.35 -32.51 24.02
C PHE A 32 -28.82 -32.24 23.65
N LEU A 33 -29.67 -33.27 23.56
CA LEU A 33 -31.10 -33.07 23.27
C LEU A 33 -31.84 -32.35 24.41
N ASN A 34 -31.41 -32.52 25.67
CA ASN A 34 -31.93 -31.71 26.79
C ASN A 34 -31.53 -30.24 26.61
N TRP A 35 -30.26 -29.97 26.36
CA TRP A 35 -29.75 -28.62 26.07
C TRP A 35 -30.50 -27.97 24.90
N ALA A 36 -30.71 -28.71 23.81
CA ALA A 36 -31.40 -28.21 22.63
C ALA A 36 -32.82 -27.74 22.96
N ARG A 37 -33.57 -28.50 23.78
CA ARG A 37 -34.93 -28.12 24.19
C ARG A 37 -34.99 -26.88 25.07
N GLU A 38 -33.95 -26.62 25.84
CA GLU A 38 -33.89 -25.48 26.76
C GLU A 38 -33.39 -24.22 26.05
N THR A 39 -32.42 -24.37 25.13
CA THR A 39 -31.63 -23.26 24.58
C THR A 39 -32.07 -22.82 23.20
N ILE A 40 -32.54 -23.72 22.33
CA ILE A 40 -32.93 -23.37 20.96
C ILE A 40 -34.22 -22.53 20.91
N PRO A 41 -35.31 -22.84 21.64
CA PRO A 41 -36.55 -22.08 21.49
C PRO A 41 -36.44 -20.58 21.79
N PRO A 42 -35.67 -20.13 22.81
CA PRO A 42 -35.44 -18.70 23.05
C PRO A 42 -34.65 -17.96 21.96
N LEU A 43 -33.87 -18.68 21.14
CA LEU A 43 -33.03 -18.11 20.08
C LEU A 43 -33.77 -17.97 18.74
N LEU A 44 -35.02 -18.44 18.66
CA LEU A 44 -35.81 -18.41 17.43
C LEU A 44 -37.06 -17.56 17.61
N THR A 45 -37.43 -16.83 16.56
CA THR A 45 -38.71 -16.14 16.47
C THR A 45 -39.83 -17.15 16.15
N LEU A 46 -40.25 -17.94 17.14
CA LEU A 46 -41.28 -18.98 16.95
C LEU A 46 -42.70 -18.40 17.01
N PRO A 47 -43.65 -18.92 16.21
CA PRO A 47 -45.03 -18.44 16.22
C PRO A 47 -45.71 -18.56 17.59
N ASN A 48 -46.41 -17.51 18.00
CA ASN A 48 -47.08 -17.42 19.32
C ASN A 48 -48.13 -18.51 19.56
N TYR A 49 -48.65 -19.16 18.50
CA TYR A 49 -49.62 -20.24 18.63
C TYR A 49 -48.99 -21.59 19.02
N MET A 50 -47.66 -21.74 18.92
CA MET A 50 -47.00 -22.98 19.33
C MET A 50 -47.03 -23.11 20.85
N ASP A 51 -47.49 -24.26 21.34
CA ASP A 51 -47.42 -24.56 22.78
C ASP A 51 -45.99 -24.99 23.20
N ALA A 52 -45.77 -25.16 24.51
CA ALA A 52 -44.46 -25.55 25.04
C ALA A 52 -44.01 -26.95 24.55
N LEU A 53 -44.97 -27.85 24.29
CA LEU A 53 -44.70 -29.19 23.80
C LEU A 53 -44.29 -29.16 22.32
N GLU A 54 -44.95 -28.35 21.50
CA GLU A 54 -44.63 -28.12 20.10
C GLU A 54 -43.27 -27.45 19.93
N ARG A 55 -42.96 -26.44 20.74
CA ARG A 55 -41.62 -25.83 20.77
C ARG A 55 -40.54 -26.85 21.13
N GLY A 56 -40.76 -27.65 22.17
CA GLY A 56 -39.82 -28.70 22.58
C GLY A 56 -39.63 -29.79 21.51
N ARG A 57 -40.70 -30.15 20.78
CA ARG A 57 -40.64 -31.09 19.65
C ARG A 57 -39.82 -30.52 18.49
N PHE A 58 -40.03 -29.26 18.13
CA PHE A 58 -39.30 -28.57 17.07
C PHE A 58 -37.80 -28.44 17.42
N ALA A 59 -37.48 -27.94 18.61
CA ALA A 59 -36.09 -27.83 19.07
C ALA A 59 -35.38 -29.19 19.12
N THR A 60 -36.09 -30.26 19.50
CA THR A 60 -35.54 -31.61 19.45
C THR A 60 -35.29 -32.08 18.02
N LEU A 61 -36.18 -31.77 17.08
CA LEU A 61 -35.98 -32.11 15.66
C LEU A 61 -34.72 -31.42 15.12
N LEU A 62 -34.59 -30.12 15.36
CA LEU A 62 -33.42 -29.35 14.95
C LEU A 62 -32.13 -29.85 15.61
N GLY A 63 -32.18 -30.16 16.91
CA GLY A 63 -31.05 -30.78 17.61
C GLY A 63 -30.64 -32.11 16.98
N VAL A 64 -31.58 -33.02 16.70
CA VAL A 64 -31.27 -34.29 16.01
C VAL A 64 -30.62 -34.03 14.65
N THR A 65 -31.13 -33.06 13.87
CA THR A 65 -30.52 -32.68 12.58
C THR A 65 -29.08 -32.23 12.74
N ILE A 66 -28.81 -31.27 13.66
CA ILE A 66 -27.46 -30.73 13.88
C ILE A 66 -26.51 -31.84 14.35
N TRP A 67 -26.92 -32.65 15.33
CA TRP A 67 -26.12 -33.78 15.81
C TRP A 67 -25.80 -34.76 14.68
N ASN A 68 -26.81 -35.13 13.89
CA ASN A 68 -26.67 -36.08 12.79
C ASN A 68 -25.87 -35.52 11.61
N ALA A 69 -25.60 -34.22 11.57
CA ALA A 69 -24.71 -33.59 10.60
C ALA A 69 -23.30 -33.34 11.18
N THR A 70 -23.07 -33.52 12.49
CA THR A 70 -21.81 -33.13 13.17
C THR A 70 -20.79 -34.26 13.22
N PRO A 71 -19.61 -34.09 12.60
CA PRO A 71 -18.46 -34.99 12.77
C PRO A 71 -17.90 -34.96 14.19
N LEU A 72 -17.73 -36.11 14.84
CA LEU A 72 -17.29 -36.19 16.24
C LEU A 72 -15.78 -36.48 16.37
N PRO A 73 -14.96 -35.61 17.01
CA PRO A 73 -13.50 -35.79 17.12
C PRO A 73 -13.08 -37.13 17.77
N GLN A 74 -13.79 -37.55 18.82
CA GLN A 74 -13.52 -38.80 19.53
C GLN A 74 -13.72 -40.07 18.67
N HIS A 75 -14.47 -39.94 17.57
CA HIS A 75 -14.71 -41.02 16.61
C HIS A 75 -14.02 -40.76 15.27
N GLY A 76 -12.91 -40.01 15.28
CA GLY A 76 -12.15 -39.72 14.07
C GLY A 76 -12.91 -38.85 13.07
N PHE A 77 -13.72 -37.91 13.58
CA PHE A 77 -14.55 -37.01 12.77
C PHE A 77 -15.54 -37.76 11.88
N THR A 78 -16.11 -38.85 12.40
CA THR A 78 -17.23 -39.55 11.77
C THR A 78 -18.54 -39.13 12.40
N ILE A 79 -19.58 -39.04 11.59
CA ILE A 79 -20.95 -38.76 12.03
C ILE A 79 -21.50 -39.98 12.76
N ARG A 80 -22.15 -39.78 13.92
CA ARG A 80 -22.82 -40.83 14.70
C ARG A 80 -24.27 -40.44 14.97
N PRO A 81 -25.21 -40.82 14.08
CA PRO A 81 -26.59 -40.38 14.21
C PRO A 81 -27.26 -40.86 15.50
N ILE A 82 -28.13 -40.02 16.07
CA ILE A 82 -28.99 -40.41 17.18
C ILE A 82 -29.96 -41.49 16.70
N PRO A 83 -29.99 -42.69 17.32
CA PRO A 83 -30.89 -43.76 16.89
C PRO A 83 -32.35 -43.35 17.04
N THR A 84 -33.13 -43.54 15.97
CA THR A 84 -34.59 -43.31 16.00
C THR A 84 -35.24 -44.26 17.02
N PRO A 85 -36.03 -43.76 17.98
CA PRO A 85 -36.71 -44.61 18.95
C PRO A 85 -37.67 -45.59 18.26
N MET A 86 -37.78 -46.81 18.82
CA MET A 86 -38.80 -47.75 18.36
C MET A 86 -40.22 -47.15 18.55
N PRO A 87 -41.21 -47.50 17.71
CA PRO A 87 -42.56 -46.90 17.77
C PRO A 87 -43.22 -46.86 19.15
N ASN A 88 -42.97 -47.88 19.99
CA ASN A 88 -43.55 -48.01 21.33
C ASN A 88 -42.64 -47.48 22.46
N ALA A 89 -41.40 -47.09 22.15
CA ALA A 89 -40.49 -46.48 23.13
C ALA A 89 -40.94 -45.05 23.46
N ARG A 90 -40.46 -44.52 24.59
CA ARG A 90 -40.67 -43.10 24.92
C ARG A 90 -39.99 -42.21 23.89
N CYS A 91 -40.66 -41.12 23.52
CA CYS A 91 -40.12 -40.15 22.59
C CYS A 91 -38.92 -39.41 23.21
N TYR A 92 -37.87 -39.15 22.41
CA TYR A 92 -36.66 -38.44 22.86
C TYR A 92 -36.87 -36.94 23.09
N CYS A 93 -38.06 -36.38 22.79
CA CYS A 93 -38.37 -34.96 22.91
C CYS A 93 -38.84 -34.53 24.31
N GLY A 94 -38.81 -35.45 25.29
CA GLY A 94 -39.23 -35.16 26.67
C GLY A 94 -40.74 -35.13 26.90
N SER A 95 -41.56 -35.37 25.87
CA SER A 95 -43.04 -35.34 25.98
C SER A 95 -43.67 -36.41 26.87
N GLY A 96 -42.93 -37.47 27.18
CA GLY A 96 -43.44 -38.65 27.89
C GLY A 96 -44.36 -39.56 27.05
N LEU A 97 -44.72 -39.16 25.82
CA LEU A 97 -45.52 -39.94 24.88
C LEU A 97 -44.70 -41.05 24.20
N ARG A 98 -45.39 -42.02 23.57
CA ARG A 98 -44.75 -43.01 22.69
C ARG A 98 -44.28 -42.32 21.41
N TYR A 99 -43.15 -42.75 20.85
CA TYR A 99 -42.58 -42.13 19.65
C TYR A 99 -43.56 -42.06 18.47
N ARG A 100 -44.31 -43.14 18.21
CA ARG A 100 -45.34 -43.24 17.16
C ARG A 100 -46.49 -42.22 17.29
N ASP A 101 -46.71 -41.77 18.53
CA ASP A 101 -47.81 -40.88 18.92
C ASP A 101 -47.30 -39.43 19.06
N CYS A 102 -46.00 -39.18 18.80
CA CYS A 102 -45.32 -37.91 19.03
C CYS A 102 -44.42 -37.50 17.85
N CYS A 103 -43.09 -37.53 17.98
CA CYS A 103 -42.18 -37.00 16.96
C CYS A 103 -42.16 -37.79 15.65
N SER A 104 -42.68 -39.03 15.59
CA SER A 104 -42.77 -39.77 14.33
C SER A 104 -43.72 -39.14 13.30
N LYS A 105 -44.54 -38.17 13.71
CA LYS A 105 -45.53 -37.49 12.87
C LYS A 105 -45.08 -36.09 12.41
N LEU A 106 -43.90 -35.65 12.84
CA LEU A 106 -43.31 -34.41 12.31
C LEU A 106 -42.82 -34.72 10.89
N GLU A 107 -43.15 -33.84 9.94
CA GLU A 107 -42.62 -33.90 8.57
C GLU A 107 -41.09 -33.86 8.58
N ASP A 108 -40.48 -34.32 7.48
CA ASP A 108 -39.03 -34.49 7.35
C ASP A 108 -38.27 -33.26 7.84
N ALA A 109 -37.30 -33.49 8.73
CA ALA A 109 -36.45 -32.43 9.23
C ALA A 109 -35.71 -31.76 8.07
N PRO A 110 -35.38 -30.46 8.16
CA PRO A 110 -34.49 -29.86 7.17
C PRO A 110 -33.18 -30.66 7.12
N GLU A 111 -32.73 -31.00 5.91
CA GLU A 111 -31.42 -31.60 5.71
C GLU A 111 -30.36 -30.51 5.92
N LEU A 112 -29.47 -30.73 6.90
CA LEU A 112 -28.32 -29.86 7.12
C LEU A 112 -27.09 -30.53 6.52
N SER A 113 -26.42 -29.86 5.58
CA SER A 113 -25.24 -30.42 4.96
C SER A 113 -24.09 -30.49 5.97
N SER A 114 -23.27 -31.54 5.85
CA SER A 114 -22.06 -31.66 6.67
C SER A 114 -21.06 -30.52 6.39
N GLU A 115 -21.16 -29.86 5.23
CA GLU A 115 -20.28 -28.75 4.83
C GLU A 115 -20.53 -27.51 5.69
N VAL A 116 -21.80 -27.14 5.91
CA VAL A 116 -22.18 -26.04 6.80
C VAL A 116 -21.68 -26.31 8.22
N ILE A 117 -21.79 -27.55 8.71
CA ILE A 117 -21.25 -27.90 10.01
C ILE A 117 -19.72 -27.78 10.03
N TRP A 118 -19.02 -28.18 8.97
CA TRP A 118 -17.55 -28.08 8.92
C TRP A 118 -17.05 -26.64 9.01
N MET A 119 -17.73 -25.69 8.36
CA MET A 119 -17.41 -24.26 8.45
C MET A 119 -17.45 -23.75 9.89
N VAL A 120 -18.36 -24.26 10.72
CA VAL A 120 -18.46 -23.90 12.14
C VAL A 120 -17.54 -24.74 13.02
N LEU A 121 -17.52 -26.06 12.80
CA LEU A 121 -16.78 -27.03 13.62
C LEU A 121 -15.29 -26.71 13.65
N ILE A 122 -14.70 -26.40 12.49
CA ILE A 122 -13.26 -26.17 12.39
C ILE A 122 -12.78 -24.97 13.22
N ASN A 123 -13.66 -23.99 13.46
CA ASN A 123 -13.41 -22.83 14.31
C ASN A 123 -13.34 -23.20 15.80
N ALA A 124 -14.13 -24.20 16.20
CA ALA A 124 -14.20 -24.67 17.58
C ALA A 124 -13.10 -25.70 17.92
N LEU A 125 -12.41 -26.28 16.94
CA LEU A 125 -11.33 -27.25 17.17
C LEU A 125 -10.08 -26.59 17.75
N SER A 126 -9.45 -27.28 18.69
CA SER A 126 -8.09 -26.99 19.13
C SER A 126 -7.06 -27.30 18.03
N ASP A 127 -5.86 -26.72 18.11
CA ASP A 127 -4.78 -26.96 17.14
C ASP A 127 -4.43 -28.45 16.98
N ALA A 128 -4.50 -29.22 18.08
CA ALA A 128 -4.24 -30.65 18.07
C ALA A 128 -5.35 -31.43 17.33
N GLU A 129 -6.61 -31.03 17.51
CA GLU A 129 -7.75 -31.64 16.83
C GLU A 129 -7.80 -31.27 15.36
N LEU A 130 -7.53 -30.01 15.01
CA LEU A 130 -7.40 -29.55 13.63
C LEU A 130 -6.34 -30.36 12.89
N LYS A 131 -5.14 -30.48 13.47
CA LYS A 131 -4.06 -31.29 12.89
C LYS A 131 -4.48 -32.75 12.69
N ARG A 132 -5.19 -33.33 13.67
CA ARG A 132 -5.70 -34.70 13.57
C ARG A 132 -6.77 -34.83 12.47
N ALA A 133 -7.68 -33.86 12.32
CA ALA A 133 -8.71 -33.85 11.29
C ALA A 133 -8.09 -33.84 9.89
N LEU A 134 -7.07 -33.02 9.68
CA LEU A 134 -6.33 -32.93 8.42
C LEU A 134 -5.58 -34.23 8.11
N GLN A 135 -4.89 -34.83 9.09
CA GLN A 135 -4.21 -36.11 8.93
C GLN A 135 -5.16 -37.26 8.55
N LEU A 136 -6.41 -37.20 9.00
CA LEU A 136 -7.45 -38.17 8.68
C LEU A 136 -8.16 -37.86 7.36
N ASN A 137 -7.83 -36.76 6.66
CA ASN A 137 -8.57 -36.24 5.51
C ASN A 137 -10.08 -36.09 5.80
N ALA A 138 -10.42 -35.69 7.03
CA ALA A 138 -11.81 -35.58 7.45
C ALA A 138 -12.48 -34.28 6.96
N VAL A 139 -11.68 -33.21 6.82
CA VAL A 139 -12.17 -31.91 6.32
C VAL A 139 -12.38 -32.00 4.80
N PRO A 140 -13.56 -31.64 4.28
CA PRO A 140 -13.79 -31.59 2.83
C PRO A 140 -12.80 -30.61 2.17
N LYS A 141 -12.00 -31.12 1.21
CA LYS A 141 -10.89 -30.33 0.65
C LYS A 141 -11.34 -29.02 -0.01
N HIS A 142 -12.50 -29.00 -0.66
CA HIS A 142 -13.04 -27.80 -1.32
C HIS A 142 -13.38 -26.66 -0.34
N LEU A 143 -13.58 -26.96 0.95
CA LEU A 143 -13.83 -25.94 1.98
C LEU A 143 -12.55 -25.29 2.51
N LEU A 144 -11.37 -25.86 2.23
CA LEU A 144 -10.11 -25.38 2.80
C LEU A 144 -9.80 -23.93 2.41
N ALA A 145 -10.03 -23.57 1.14
CA ALA A 145 -9.86 -22.20 0.66
C ALA A 145 -10.87 -21.25 1.35
N ILE A 146 -12.15 -21.63 1.38
CA ILE A 146 -13.24 -20.83 1.98
C ILE A 146 -12.96 -20.55 3.46
N ILE A 147 -12.59 -21.58 4.23
CA ILE A 147 -12.28 -21.43 5.66
C ILE A 147 -11.02 -20.59 5.86
N ALA A 148 -9.99 -20.80 5.02
CA ALA A 148 -8.75 -20.05 5.11
C ALA A 148 -8.93 -18.56 4.82
N ASP A 149 -9.78 -18.23 3.84
CA ASP A 149 -10.11 -16.86 3.47
C ASP A 149 -10.78 -16.13 4.64
N GLN A 150 -11.83 -16.75 5.21
CA GLN A 150 -12.50 -16.25 6.41
C GLN A 150 -11.52 -16.03 7.59
N TRP A 151 -10.59 -16.96 7.80
CA TRP A 151 -9.57 -16.80 8.85
C TRP A 151 -8.57 -15.69 8.57
N LEU A 152 -8.30 -15.40 7.31
CA LEU A 152 -7.45 -14.28 6.94
C LEU A 152 -8.15 -12.95 7.26
N ASP A 153 -9.44 -12.83 6.93
CA ASP A 153 -10.29 -11.68 7.28
C ASP A 153 -10.39 -11.44 8.79
N GLU A 154 -10.47 -12.53 9.57
CA GLU A 154 -10.44 -12.49 11.04
C GLU A 154 -9.04 -12.23 11.63
N ASN A 155 -8.04 -11.95 10.79
CA ASN A 155 -6.64 -11.74 11.14
C ASN A 155 -6.01 -12.92 11.93
N ARG A 156 -6.23 -14.14 11.44
CA ARG A 156 -5.69 -15.40 12.00
C ARG A 156 -4.71 -16.10 11.05
N PRO A 157 -3.67 -15.42 10.51
CA PRO A 157 -2.80 -15.98 9.47
C PRO A 157 -2.03 -17.24 9.91
N ARG A 158 -1.73 -17.41 11.21
CA ARG A 158 -1.08 -18.64 11.70
C ARG A 158 -1.97 -19.88 11.60
N ARG A 159 -3.29 -19.72 11.78
CA ARG A 159 -4.24 -20.83 11.60
C ARG A 159 -4.39 -21.17 10.12
N VAL A 160 -4.35 -20.17 9.24
CA VAL A 160 -4.30 -20.37 7.78
C VAL A 160 -3.09 -21.23 7.39
N LEU A 161 -1.90 -20.90 7.89
CA LEU A 161 -0.70 -21.72 7.66
C LEU A 161 -0.89 -23.18 8.12
N ALA A 162 -1.44 -23.38 9.33
CA ALA A 162 -1.69 -24.72 9.87
C ALA A 162 -2.71 -25.53 9.05
N LEU A 163 -3.66 -24.85 8.38
CA LEU A 163 -4.68 -25.45 7.54
C LEU A 163 -4.15 -25.82 6.15
N LEU A 164 -3.45 -24.89 5.51
CA LEU A 164 -3.11 -24.98 4.08
C LEU A 164 -1.72 -25.55 3.80
N GLU A 165 -0.72 -25.37 4.68
CA GLU A 165 0.62 -25.94 4.43
C GLU A 165 0.60 -27.46 4.23
N PRO A 166 -0.18 -28.26 4.97
CA PRO A 166 -0.27 -29.70 4.74
C PRO A 166 -0.81 -30.06 3.34
N LEU A 167 -1.75 -29.28 2.80
CA LEU A 167 -2.31 -29.50 1.46
C LEU A 167 -1.23 -29.43 0.38
N PHE A 168 -0.33 -28.44 0.49
CA PHE A 168 0.76 -28.24 -0.46
C PHE A 168 2.04 -29.01 -0.11
N ALA A 169 2.07 -29.74 1.01
CA ALA A 169 3.19 -30.62 1.35
C ALA A 169 3.19 -31.90 0.51
N GLU A 170 2.04 -32.31 -0.03
CA GLU A 170 1.87 -33.48 -0.90
C GLU A 170 2.44 -33.22 -2.32
N SER A 171 2.15 -34.14 -3.25
CA SER A 171 2.58 -34.04 -4.65
C SER A 171 1.87 -32.88 -5.36
N LEU A 172 2.60 -31.82 -5.68
CA LEU A 172 2.06 -30.63 -6.34
C LEU A 172 1.67 -30.87 -7.82
N ALA A 173 2.25 -31.90 -8.44
CA ALA A 173 1.93 -32.28 -9.81
C ALA A 173 0.55 -32.97 -9.92
N GLU A 174 0.10 -33.61 -8.85
CA GLU A 174 -1.19 -34.33 -8.78
C GLU A 174 -2.31 -33.50 -8.13
N LEU A 175 -1.96 -32.39 -7.48
CA LEU A 175 -2.92 -31.49 -6.87
C LEU A 175 -3.77 -30.83 -7.96
N SER A 176 -5.10 -30.75 -7.79
CA SER A 176 -5.98 -30.08 -8.75
C SER A 176 -5.68 -28.58 -8.81
N GLY A 177 -5.92 -27.99 -9.98
CA GLY A 177 -5.84 -26.53 -10.13
C GLY A 177 -6.95 -25.77 -9.39
N ASP A 178 -8.03 -26.46 -8.99
CA ASP A 178 -9.10 -25.89 -8.14
C ASP A 178 -8.59 -25.39 -6.77
N PHE A 179 -7.35 -25.72 -6.40
CA PHE A 179 -6.68 -25.24 -5.19
C PHE A 179 -5.83 -23.97 -5.41
N GLU A 180 -5.90 -23.34 -6.60
CA GLU A 180 -5.31 -22.01 -6.85
C GLU A 180 -5.74 -20.97 -5.79
N PRO A 181 -7.03 -20.85 -5.40
CA PRO A 181 -7.43 -19.90 -4.34
C PRO A 181 -6.74 -20.19 -3.00
N ALA A 182 -6.61 -21.47 -2.62
CA ALA A 182 -5.88 -21.84 -1.40
C ALA A 182 -4.38 -21.50 -1.50
N PHE A 183 -3.78 -21.58 -2.69
CA PHE A 183 -2.40 -21.19 -2.91
C PHE A 183 -2.22 -19.68 -2.70
N ASP A 184 -3.12 -18.85 -3.23
CA ASP A 184 -3.06 -17.39 -3.10
C ASP A 184 -3.26 -16.95 -1.64
N ILE A 185 -4.26 -17.53 -0.96
CA ILE A 185 -4.52 -17.26 0.46
C ILE A 185 -3.30 -17.63 1.33
N LEU A 186 -2.64 -18.75 1.03
CA LEU A 186 -1.41 -19.14 1.73
C LEU A 186 -0.27 -18.15 1.50
N CYS A 187 -0.13 -17.61 0.28
CA CYS A 187 0.84 -16.56 -0.02
C CYS A 187 0.54 -15.27 0.77
N ASN A 188 -0.72 -14.85 0.82
CA ASN A 188 -1.14 -13.68 1.59
C ASN A 188 -0.88 -13.87 3.09
N ALA A 189 -1.13 -15.08 3.63
CA ALA A 189 -0.82 -15.41 5.02
C ALA A 189 0.69 -15.34 5.34
N TYR A 190 1.56 -15.69 4.39
CA TYR A 190 3.00 -15.48 4.57
C TYR A 190 3.39 -14.00 4.58
N ASP A 191 2.74 -13.19 3.76
CA ASP A 191 2.99 -11.74 3.70
C ASP A 191 2.59 -11.07 5.02
N LEU A 192 1.39 -11.36 5.56
CA LEU A 192 0.94 -10.85 6.87
C LEU A 192 1.82 -11.26 8.06
N LEU A 193 2.63 -12.32 7.91
CA LEU A 193 3.53 -12.82 8.95
C LEU A 193 5.00 -12.42 8.72
N ASP A 194 5.30 -11.64 7.68
CA ASP A 194 6.65 -11.28 7.24
C ASP A 194 7.54 -12.50 6.92
N TYR A 195 6.94 -13.61 6.47
CA TYR A 195 7.64 -14.87 6.18
C TYR A 195 8.20 -14.93 4.74
N SER A 196 8.85 -13.84 4.32
CA SER A 196 9.38 -13.64 2.96
C SER A 196 10.24 -14.80 2.42
N ARG A 197 11.16 -15.33 3.24
CA ARG A 197 12.02 -16.46 2.84
C ARG A 197 11.23 -17.76 2.66
N LYS A 198 10.22 -17.98 3.49
CA LYS A 198 9.38 -19.19 3.42
C LYS A 198 8.49 -19.12 2.19
N LYS A 199 7.88 -17.96 1.92
CA LYS A 199 7.12 -17.69 0.70
C LYS A 199 7.97 -17.89 -0.55
N ALA A 200 9.19 -17.35 -0.58
CA ALA A 200 10.09 -17.52 -1.73
C ALA A 200 10.36 -19.01 -2.02
N ALA A 201 10.75 -19.79 -1.01
CA ALA A 201 11.00 -21.23 -1.15
C ALA A 201 9.75 -22.02 -1.56
N PHE A 202 8.57 -21.62 -1.04
CA PHE A 202 7.30 -22.20 -1.45
C PHE A 202 7.01 -21.94 -2.93
N LEU A 203 7.14 -20.68 -3.38
CA LEU A 203 6.96 -20.31 -4.79
C LEU A 203 7.93 -21.04 -5.70
N ASP A 204 9.22 -21.16 -5.34
CA ASP A 204 10.21 -21.88 -6.14
C ASP A 204 9.79 -23.35 -6.36
N ARG A 205 9.26 -23.98 -5.32
CA ARG A 205 8.78 -25.37 -5.40
C ARG A 205 7.54 -25.48 -6.28
N VAL A 206 6.55 -24.59 -6.13
CA VAL A 206 5.34 -24.63 -6.96
C VAL A 206 5.66 -24.34 -8.43
N CYS A 207 6.56 -23.39 -8.73
CA CYS A 207 7.06 -23.13 -10.07
C CYS A 207 7.71 -24.36 -10.72
N ALA A 208 8.42 -25.19 -9.93
CA ALA A 208 9.15 -26.35 -10.43
C ALA A 208 8.28 -27.62 -10.54
N GLU A 209 7.40 -27.86 -9.56
CA GLU A 209 6.73 -29.15 -9.35
C GLU A 209 5.20 -29.09 -9.51
N GLY A 210 4.61 -27.89 -9.56
CA GLY A 210 3.16 -27.72 -9.68
C GLY A 210 2.58 -28.22 -11.00
N ASN A 211 1.28 -28.47 -11.00
CA ASN A 211 0.53 -28.59 -12.26
C ASN A 211 0.56 -27.26 -13.05
N GLY A 212 0.12 -27.26 -14.31
CA GLY A 212 0.19 -26.07 -15.16
C GLY A 212 -0.56 -24.83 -14.62
N GLN A 213 -1.68 -25.01 -13.92
CA GLN A 213 -2.46 -23.90 -13.34
C GLN A 213 -1.73 -23.31 -12.11
N LEU A 214 -1.30 -24.16 -11.18
CA LEU A 214 -0.54 -23.75 -9.98
C LEU A 214 0.82 -23.15 -10.34
N GLN A 215 1.51 -23.69 -11.36
CA GLN A 215 2.73 -23.10 -11.89
C GLN A 215 2.47 -21.69 -12.43
N ALA A 216 1.38 -21.50 -13.18
CA ALA A 216 1.03 -20.18 -13.70
C ALA A 216 0.77 -19.19 -12.56
N ALA A 217 -0.02 -19.57 -11.55
CA ALA A 217 -0.27 -18.74 -10.36
C ALA A 217 1.02 -18.38 -9.61
N ALA A 218 1.93 -19.34 -9.41
CA ALA A 218 3.21 -19.08 -8.75
C ALA A 218 4.11 -18.14 -9.56
N TRP A 219 4.17 -18.30 -10.88
CA TRP A 219 4.92 -17.40 -11.76
C TRP A 219 4.28 -16.01 -11.85
N GLN A 220 2.96 -15.90 -11.81
CA GLN A 220 2.26 -14.62 -11.70
C GLN A 220 2.64 -13.90 -10.41
N ARG A 221 2.57 -14.59 -9.25
CA ARG A 221 2.97 -14.03 -7.96
C ARG A 221 4.42 -13.56 -7.95
N ARG A 222 5.33 -14.32 -8.57
CA ARG A 222 6.74 -13.91 -8.78
C ARG A 222 6.86 -12.67 -9.65
N SER A 223 6.10 -12.61 -10.74
CA SER A 223 6.10 -11.45 -11.63
C SER A 223 5.65 -10.19 -10.90
N THR A 224 4.58 -10.26 -10.10
CA THR A 224 4.12 -9.13 -9.28
C THR A 224 5.18 -8.71 -8.27
N MET A 225 5.78 -9.66 -7.54
CA MET A 225 6.86 -9.35 -6.59
C MET A 225 8.07 -8.66 -7.25
N HIS A 226 8.47 -9.09 -8.44
CA HIS A 226 9.54 -8.42 -9.20
C HIS A 226 9.10 -7.05 -9.72
N LEU A 227 7.84 -6.90 -10.10
CA LEU A 227 7.27 -5.62 -10.53
C LEU A 227 7.30 -4.60 -9.39
N ASP A 228 6.85 -4.99 -8.19
CA ASP A 228 6.84 -4.14 -6.98
C ASP A 228 8.25 -3.72 -6.57
N ALA A 229 9.24 -4.60 -6.79
CA ALA A 229 10.66 -4.30 -6.55
C ALA A 229 11.31 -3.46 -7.66
N GLY A 230 10.59 -3.10 -8.73
CA GLY A 230 11.12 -2.38 -9.90
C GLY A 230 12.04 -3.22 -10.80
N GLU A 231 12.05 -4.55 -10.63
CA GLU A 231 12.87 -5.52 -11.35
C GLU A 231 12.18 -5.97 -12.65
N PHE A 232 11.96 -5.04 -13.58
CA PHE A 232 11.14 -5.27 -14.77
C PHE A 232 11.58 -6.44 -15.66
N THR A 233 12.89 -6.71 -15.77
CA THR A 233 13.39 -7.83 -16.57
C THR A 233 13.00 -9.17 -15.95
N GLN A 234 13.19 -9.33 -14.64
CA GLN A 234 12.78 -10.53 -13.92
C GLN A 234 11.25 -10.69 -13.92
N ALA A 235 10.52 -9.57 -13.84
CA ALA A 235 9.06 -9.58 -13.96
C ALA A 235 8.61 -10.11 -15.34
N GLU A 236 9.21 -9.63 -16.44
CA GLU A 236 8.91 -10.11 -17.79
C GLU A 236 9.29 -11.59 -18.00
N GLU A 237 10.40 -12.05 -17.42
CA GLU A 237 10.79 -13.47 -17.45
C GLU A 237 9.79 -14.36 -16.71
N ALA A 238 9.37 -13.95 -15.51
CA ALA A 238 8.38 -14.66 -14.71
C ALA A 238 7.00 -14.67 -15.40
N PHE A 239 6.56 -13.53 -15.95
CA PHE A 239 5.35 -13.45 -16.77
C PHE A 239 5.38 -14.41 -17.96
N THR A 240 6.51 -14.47 -18.68
CA THR A 240 6.68 -15.38 -19.82
C THR A 240 6.58 -16.84 -19.38
N ALA A 241 7.10 -17.17 -18.20
CA ALA A 241 6.96 -18.51 -17.63
C ALA A 241 5.49 -18.81 -17.26
N ALA A 242 4.77 -17.87 -16.65
CA ALA A 242 3.33 -18.02 -16.35
C ALA A 242 2.51 -18.29 -17.61
N LEU A 243 2.75 -17.52 -18.67
CA LEU A 243 2.08 -17.66 -19.97
C LEU A 243 2.34 -19.04 -20.61
N ARG A 244 3.54 -19.59 -20.44
CA ARG A 244 3.86 -20.94 -20.93
C ARG A 244 3.15 -22.04 -20.13
N SER A 245 3.01 -21.84 -18.82
CA SER A 245 2.36 -22.81 -17.93
C SER A 245 0.84 -22.88 -18.16
N HIS A 246 0.18 -21.73 -18.33
CA HIS A 246 -1.26 -21.69 -18.62
C HIS A 246 -1.62 -20.54 -19.60
N PRO A 247 -1.60 -20.80 -20.93
CA PRO A 247 -1.73 -19.75 -21.96
C PRO A 247 -3.07 -19.01 -22.03
N ASN A 248 -4.14 -19.60 -21.50
CA ASN A 248 -5.51 -19.05 -21.56
C ASN A 248 -6.02 -18.62 -20.17
N ASN A 249 -5.12 -18.20 -19.27
CA ASN A 249 -5.48 -17.71 -17.94
C ASN A 249 -5.83 -16.20 -17.99
N PRO A 250 -7.05 -15.77 -17.58
CA PRO A 250 -7.41 -14.36 -17.45
C PRO A 250 -6.44 -13.55 -16.58
N SER A 251 -5.98 -14.12 -15.46
CA SER A 251 -5.05 -13.46 -14.53
C SER A 251 -3.70 -13.15 -15.20
N THR A 252 -3.25 -13.99 -16.14
CA THR A 252 -2.02 -13.72 -16.92
C THR A 252 -2.21 -12.54 -17.86
N ALA A 253 -3.39 -12.41 -18.49
CA ALA A 253 -3.68 -11.28 -19.37
C ALA A 253 -3.77 -9.96 -18.59
N LEU A 254 -4.44 -9.95 -17.44
CA LEU A 254 -4.47 -8.80 -16.51
C LEU A 254 -3.05 -8.39 -16.09
N LEU A 255 -2.22 -9.36 -15.72
CA LEU A 255 -0.82 -9.13 -15.36
C LEU A 255 -0.01 -8.52 -16.52
N GLU A 256 -0.24 -8.96 -17.77
CA GLU A 256 0.44 -8.37 -18.94
C GLU A 256 0.07 -6.89 -19.11
N ILE A 257 -1.22 -6.57 -19.00
CA ILE A 257 -1.67 -5.17 -19.09
C ILE A 257 -1.06 -4.34 -17.96
N THR A 258 -1.05 -4.87 -16.73
CA THR A 258 -0.42 -4.24 -15.56
C THR A 258 1.05 -3.96 -15.82
N LEU A 259 1.83 -4.97 -16.22
CA LEU A 259 3.26 -4.82 -16.53
C LEU A 259 3.52 -3.73 -17.58
N LEU A 260 2.73 -3.71 -18.65
CA LEU A 260 2.90 -2.75 -19.73
C LEU A 260 2.50 -1.33 -19.32
N VAL A 261 1.46 -1.18 -18.50
CA VAL A 261 1.03 0.11 -17.95
C VAL A 261 2.06 0.66 -16.98
N THR A 262 2.55 -0.15 -16.05
CA THR A 262 3.59 0.24 -15.08
C THR A 262 4.87 0.66 -15.79
N GLN A 263 5.22 0.00 -16.90
CA GLN A 263 6.36 0.39 -17.75
C GLN A 263 6.07 1.54 -18.73
N LYS A 264 4.90 2.19 -18.65
CA LYS A 264 4.45 3.28 -19.54
C LYS A 264 4.38 2.91 -21.02
N LYS A 265 4.31 1.61 -21.34
CA LYS A 265 4.17 1.07 -22.71
C LYS A 265 2.69 1.05 -23.14
N LEU A 266 1.98 2.18 -22.99
CA LEU A 266 0.51 2.25 -23.16
C LEU A 266 0.03 1.82 -24.55
N ALA A 267 0.79 2.13 -25.61
CA ALA A 267 0.43 1.69 -26.96
C ALA A 267 0.47 0.16 -27.11
N LEU A 268 1.47 -0.48 -26.50
CA LEU A 268 1.58 -1.93 -26.49
C LEU A 268 0.52 -2.56 -25.58
N ALA A 269 0.21 -1.94 -24.43
CA ALA A 269 -0.87 -2.37 -23.55
C ALA A 269 -2.22 -2.44 -24.30
N ARG A 270 -2.58 -1.40 -25.07
CA ARG A 270 -3.80 -1.40 -25.91
C ARG A 270 -3.81 -2.53 -26.93
N GLN A 271 -2.67 -2.76 -27.61
CA GLN A 271 -2.55 -3.84 -28.59
C GLN A 271 -2.71 -5.22 -27.96
N ARG A 272 -2.11 -5.42 -26.78
CA ARG A 272 -2.21 -6.69 -26.04
C ARG A 272 -3.61 -6.89 -25.46
N ALA A 273 -4.26 -5.84 -24.95
CA ALA A 273 -5.66 -5.89 -24.53
C ALA A 273 -6.58 -6.31 -25.69
N GLN A 274 -6.37 -5.73 -26.88
CA GLN A 274 -7.13 -6.10 -28.07
C GLN A 274 -6.90 -7.57 -28.46
N PHE A 275 -5.66 -8.05 -28.39
CA PHE A 275 -5.34 -9.46 -28.63
C PHE A 275 -6.07 -10.38 -27.65
N TRP A 276 -6.00 -10.10 -26.35
CA TRP A 276 -6.65 -10.89 -25.31
C TRP A 276 -8.17 -10.90 -25.46
N LEU A 277 -8.77 -9.74 -25.74
CA LEU A 277 -10.22 -9.63 -25.96
C LEU A 277 -10.67 -10.58 -27.08
N HIS A 278 -9.99 -10.56 -28.23
CA HIS A 278 -10.29 -11.46 -29.34
C HIS A 278 -10.03 -12.93 -29.00
N GLN A 279 -9.04 -13.23 -28.16
CA GLN A 279 -8.73 -14.60 -27.74
C GLN A 279 -9.83 -15.15 -26.82
N PHE A 280 -10.22 -14.42 -25.78
CA PHE A 280 -11.23 -14.86 -24.80
C PHE A 280 -12.64 -14.92 -25.40
N GLN A 281 -13.01 -14.00 -26.29
CA GLN A 281 -14.29 -14.06 -27.03
C GLN A 281 -14.44 -15.31 -27.93
N ARG A 282 -13.32 -15.95 -28.30
CA ARG A 282 -13.31 -17.15 -29.15
C ARG A 282 -13.22 -18.46 -28.37
N LEU A 283 -12.99 -18.41 -27.07
CA LEU A 283 -12.97 -19.59 -26.23
C LEU A 283 -14.39 -20.08 -26.01
N GLU A 284 -14.63 -21.37 -26.27
CA GLU A 284 -15.90 -22.01 -25.93
C GLU A 284 -16.02 -22.07 -24.39
N ASN A 285 -17.15 -21.62 -23.84
CA ASN A 285 -17.46 -21.61 -22.40
C ASN A 285 -16.64 -20.64 -21.51
N PHE A 286 -16.17 -19.51 -22.05
CA PHE A 286 -15.70 -18.39 -21.22
C PHE A 286 -16.88 -17.47 -20.88
N ASP A 287 -17.20 -17.32 -19.60
CA ASP A 287 -18.37 -16.60 -19.09
C ASP A 287 -17.95 -15.69 -17.92
N ASP A 288 -17.24 -14.61 -18.26
CA ASP A 288 -16.81 -13.56 -17.32
C ASP A 288 -16.96 -12.19 -18.00
N ASP A 289 -18.18 -11.65 -17.91
CA ASP A 289 -18.55 -10.37 -18.52
C ASP A 289 -17.75 -9.19 -17.94
N LEU A 290 -17.38 -9.26 -16.66
CA LEU A 290 -16.58 -8.22 -16.00
C LEU A 290 -15.16 -8.17 -16.58
N PHE A 291 -14.52 -9.32 -16.74
CA PHE A 291 -13.20 -9.40 -17.34
C PHE A 291 -13.19 -8.98 -18.82
N LEU A 292 -14.23 -9.33 -19.59
CA LEU A 292 -14.36 -8.86 -20.97
C LEU A 292 -14.55 -7.34 -21.04
N SER A 293 -15.35 -6.76 -20.15
CA SER A 293 -15.55 -5.32 -20.03
C SER A 293 -14.25 -4.59 -19.66
N PHE A 294 -13.45 -5.17 -18.76
CA PHE A 294 -12.10 -4.70 -18.43
C PHE A 294 -11.21 -4.65 -19.68
N LEU A 295 -11.16 -5.73 -20.48
CA LEU A 295 -10.35 -5.76 -21.70
C LEU A 295 -10.84 -4.75 -22.76
N GLU A 296 -12.15 -4.59 -22.93
CA GLU A 296 -12.74 -3.57 -23.80
C GLU A 296 -12.34 -2.15 -23.38
N ARG A 297 -12.41 -1.86 -22.08
CA ARG A 297 -11.94 -0.59 -21.52
C ARG A 297 -10.44 -0.43 -21.78
N ALA A 298 -9.65 -1.47 -21.53
CA ALA A 298 -8.19 -1.45 -21.66
C ALA A 298 -7.71 -1.24 -23.12
N VAL A 299 -8.51 -1.61 -24.12
CA VAL A 299 -8.22 -1.28 -25.54
C VAL A 299 -8.16 0.22 -25.77
N THR A 300 -9.00 0.99 -25.07
CA THR A 300 -9.05 2.46 -25.21
C THR A 300 -8.15 3.16 -24.19
N ASP A 301 -8.27 2.75 -22.93
CA ASP A 301 -7.67 3.37 -21.76
C ASP A 301 -7.19 2.26 -20.79
N PRO A 302 -5.99 1.68 -21.02
CA PRO A 302 -5.44 0.63 -20.17
C PRO A 302 -5.26 1.05 -18.72
N GLN A 303 -4.93 2.32 -18.48
CA GLN A 303 -4.76 2.86 -17.14
C GLN A 303 -6.11 2.95 -16.44
N GLY A 304 -7.12 3.55 -17.09
CA GLY A 304 -8.47 3.59 -16.54
C GLY A 304 -9.02 2.20 -16.25
N ALA A 305 -8.84 1.24 -17.16
CA ALA A 305 -9.33 -0.12 -16.96
C ALA A 305 -8.75 -0.82 -15.71
N LEU A 306 -7.45 -0.63 -15.43
CA LEU A 306 -6.84 -1.22 -14.23
C LEU A 306 -7.37 -0.60 -12.94
N MET A 307 -7.78 0.67 -12.98
CA MET A 307 -8.43 1.31 -11.84
C MET A 307 -9.85 0.80 -11.66
N ASP A 308 -10.61 0.73 -12.75
CA ASP A 308 -12.00 0.25 -12.75
C ASP A 308 -12.05 -1.23 -12.27
N ALA A 309 -11.01 -2.02 -12.55
CA ALA A 309 -10.90 -3.42 -12.09
C ALA A 309 -10.59 -3.57 -10.59
N ASP A 310 -10.10 -2.52 -9.94
CA ASP A 310 -9.73 -2.48 -8.52
C ASP A 310 -10.84 -1.80 -7.67
N GLU A 311 -12.03 -1.59 -8.25
CA GLU A 311 -13.18 -0.91 -7.65
C GLU A 311 -13.68 -1.51 -6.32
N ASN A 312 -13.33 -2.76 -6.01
CA ASN A 312 -13.65 -3.36 -4.71
C ASN A 312 -12.64 -3.00 -3.60
N GLY A 313 -11.49 -2.40 -3.94
CA GLY A 313 -10.42 -1.97 -3.01
C GLY A 313 -10.14 -0.46 -3.01
N ILE A 314 -10.46 0.27 -4.09
CA ILE A 314 -10.21 1.72 -4.17
C ILE A 314 -11.22 2.50 -3.34
N HIS A 315 -10.74 3.29 -2.38
CA HIS A 315 -11.57 4.17 -1.56
C HIS A 315 -12.37 5.15 -2.46
N PRO A 316 -13.71 5.25 -2.35
CA PRO A 316 -14.56 6.06 -3.25
C PRO A 316 -14.13 7.52 -3.40
N VAL A 317 -13.60 8.09 -2.32
CA VAL A 317 -13.02 9.45 -2.30
C VAL A 317 -11.89 9.64 -3.33
N LEU A 318 -11.05 8.63 -3.56
CA LEU A 318 -9.94 8.75 -4.52
C LEU A 318 -10.44 8.83 -5.96
N ILE A 319 -11.59 8.21 -6.25
CA ILE A 319 -12.25 8.30 -7.56
C ILE A 319 -12.79 9.73 -7.76
N GLU A 320 -13.54 10.27 -6.80
CA GLU A 320 -14.05 11.64 -6.85
C GLU A 320 -12.91 12.67 -6.95
N LEU A 321 -11.84 12.48 -6.19
CA LEU A 321 -10.66 13.34 -6.24
C LEU A 321 -9.97 13.29 -7.60
N ARG A 322 -9.86 12.10 -8.22
CA ARG A 322 -9.30 11.96 -9.57
C ARG A 322 -10.12 12.74 -10.59
N GLU A 323 -11.44 12.61 -10.55
CA GLU A 323 -12.33 13.33 -11.46
C GLU A 323 -12.16 14.84 -11.30
N TRP A 324 -12.13 15.31 -10.05
CA TRP A 324 -11.91 16.71 -9.72
C TRP A 324 -10.55 17.22 -10.24
N ILE A 325 -9.46 16.48 -9.99
CA ILE A 325 -8.10 16.83 -10.48
C ILE A 325 -8.09 16.90 -12.00
N THR A 326 -8.65 15.89 -12.66
CA THR A 326 -8.69 15.78 -14.13
C THR A 326 -9.45 16.95 -14.75
N GLN A 327 -10.59 17.34 -14.15
CA GLN A 327 -11.44 18.41 -14.66
C GLN A 327 -10.90 19.81 -14.34
N HIS A 328 -10.22 20.01 -13.21
CA HIS A 328 -9.95 21.35 -12.69
C HIS A 328 -8.47 21.75 -12.65
N CYS A 329 -7.52 20.82 -12.66
CA CYS A 329 -6.09 21.18 -12.77
C CYS A 329 -5.71 21.75 -14.15
N GLN A 330 -6.59 21.65 -15.15
CA GLN A 330 -6.40 22.22 -16.50
C GLN A 330 -7.00 23.62 -16.68
N ARG A 331 -7.56 24.23 -15.62
CA ARG A 331 -8.13 25.59 -15.66
C ARG A 331 -7.08 26.64 -16.06
N PRO A 332 -7.48 27.81 -16.60
CA PRO A 332 -6.57 28.93 -16.82
C PRO A 332 -5.76 29.25 -15.54
N LEU A 333 -4.48 29.60 -15.68
CA LEU A 333 -3.63 29.84 -14.52
C LEU A 333 -4.08 31.09 -13.73
N PRO A 334 -4.16 31.02 -12.40
CA PRO A 334 -4.41 32.18 -11.56
C PRO A 334 -3.24 33.17 -11.60
N VAL A 335 -3.53 34.45 -11.42
CA VAL A 335 -2.50 35.50 -11.31
C VAL A 335 -2.15 35.71 -9.84
N TYR A 336 -1.08 35.06 -9.38
CA TYR A 336 -0.52 35.30 -8.04
C TYR A 336 0.22 36.64 -8.00
N THR A 337 0.09 37.34 -6.88
CA THR A 337 0.85 38.58 -6.64
C THR A 337 2.02 38.29 -5.72
N ILE A 338 3.22 38.71 -6.10
CA ILE A 338 4.39 38.73 -5.22
C ILE A 338 4.49 40.12 -4.61
N ALA A 339 4.39 40.21 -3.29
CA ALA A 339 4.39 41.49 -2.57
C ALA A 339 5.36 41.48 -1.39
N PRO A 340 5.91 42.65 -0.99
CA PRO A 340 6.73 42.74 0.22
C PRO A 340 5.96 42.26 1.45
N PHE A 341 6.56 41.32 2.19
CA PHE A 341 5.96 40.73 3.38
C PHE A 341 5.98 41.72 4.55
N GLN A 342 4.82 41.96 5.15
CA GLN A 342 4.66 42.83 6.31
C GLN A 342 4.35 41.99 7.56
N PRO A 343 5.28 41.83 8.51
CA PRO A 343 5.05 41.03 9.71
C PRO A 343 3.97 41.67 10.58
N THR A 344 2.93 40.91 10.93
CA THR A 344 1.88 41.38 11.84
C THR A 344 2.43 41.50 13.27
N PRO A 345 2.38 42.69 13.92
CA PRO A 345 2.87 42.84 15.29
C PRO A 345 2.07 41.99 16.27
N GLY A 346 2.72 41.10 17.02
CA GLY A 346 2.14 40.44 18.21
C GLY A 346 1.88 38.93 18.10
N ARG A 347 1.93 38.32 16.91
CA ARG A 347 1.86 36.85 16.78
C ARG A 347 3.26 36.29 17.00
N LYS A 348 3.58 35.82 18.22
CA LYS A 348 4.80 35.05 18.48
C LYS A 348 4.74 33.79 17.62
N GLN A 349 5.38 33.79 16.46
CA GLN A 349 5.61 32.58 15.69
C GLN A 349 6.31 31.59 16.64
N ARG A 350 5.72 30.41 16.83
CA ARG A 350 6.44 29.26 17.40
C ARG A 350 7.52 28.91 16.38
N VAL A 351 8.67 29.58 16.47
CA VAL A 351 9.85 29.19 15.70
C VAL A 351 10.24 27.82 16.25
N SER A 352 9.90 26.76 15.53
CA SER A 352 10.40 25.43 15.82
C SER A 352 11.92 25.51 15.79
N ARG A 353 12.56 25.35 16.95
CA ARG A 353 14.02 25.36 17.14
C ARG A 353 14.69 24.09 16.59
N LEU A 354 14.01 23.33 15.73
CA LEU A 354 14.42 22.03 15.22
C LEU A 354 14.84 22.08 13.74
N LEU A 355 15.36 23.22 13.26
CA LEU A 355 16.17 23.17 12.03
C LEU A 355 17.45 22.38 12.35
N PRO A 356 17.81 21.34 11.59
CA PRO A 356 19.17 20.80 11.63
C PRO A 356 20.12 21.95 11.37
N ASN A 357 21.06 22.17 12.29
CA ASN A 357 22.02 23.28 12.33
C ASN A 357 22.34 23.89 10.94
N THR A 358 21.60 24.91 10.51
CA THR A 358 22.07 25.80 9.46
C THR A 358 23.22 26.59 10.05
N ILE A 359 24.44 26.16 9.74
CA ILE A 359 25.65 26.88 10.13
C ILE A 359 25.55 28.26 9.48
N LYS A 360 25.37 29.30 10.32
CA LYS A 360 25.27 30.68 9.87
C LYS A 360 26.59 31.09 9.20
N THR A 361 26.65 31.01 7.88
CA THR A 361 27.80 31.48 7.11
C THR A 361 27.73 33.00 6.93
N ARG A 362 28.80 33.61 6.43
CA ARG A 362 28.83 35.05 6.14
C ARG A 362 27.82 35.44 5.03
N SER A 363 27.36 34.50 4.20
CA SER A 363 26.33 34.77 3.17
C SER A 363 24.93 34.90 3.79
N THR A 364 24.60 34.12 4.83
CA THR A 364 23.28 34.17 5.50
C THR A 364 23.03 35.54 6.15
N LYS A 365 24.05 36.24 6.64
CA LYS A 365 23.92 37.61 7.19
C LYS A 365 23.58 38.67 6.14
N ALA A 366 23.95 38.46 4.88
CA ALA A 366 23.59 39.36 3.78
C ALA A 366 22.15 39.12 3.33
N LEU A 367 21.74 37.86 3.30
CA LEU A 367 20.38 37.41 2.99
C LEU A 367 19.37 37.81 4.08
N GLU A 368 19.76 37.79 5.38
CA GLU A 368 18.95 38.29 6.50
C GLU A 368 18.54 39.78 6.36
N LYS A 369 19.22 40.55 5.50
CA LYS A 369 18.92 41.96 5.22
C LYS A 369 18.14 42.19 3.93
N GLN A 370 17.89 41.15 3.13
CA GLN A 370 17.08 41.27 1.93
C GLN A 370 15.60 41.46 2.29
N GLU A 371 14.91 42.26 1.49
CA GLU A 371 13.46 42.40 1.59
C GLU A 371 12.80 41.04 1.30
N LYS A 372 11.92 40.62 2.20
CA LYS A 372 11.20 39.35 2.09
C LYS A 372 9.90 39.58 1.35
N PHE A 373 9.55 38.66 0.46
CA PHE A 373 8.30 38.69 -0.28
C PHE A 373 7.41 37.52 0.11
N GLU A 374 6.13 37.62 -0.24
CA GLU A 374 5.14 36.56 -0.06
C GLU A 374 4.33 36.26 -1.32
N PHE A 375 3.94 34.99 -1.47
CA PHE A 375 2.91 34.57 -2.43
C PHE A 375 1.52 34.97 -1.93
N LEU A 376 0.82 35.79 -2.72
CA LEU A 376 -0.57 36.15 -2.45
C LEU A 376 -1.51 35.58 -3.52
N PRO A 377 -2.45 34.70 -3.16
CA PRO A 377 -3.47 34.24 -4.09
C PRO A 377 -4.44 35.38 -4.46
N PRO A 378 -5.08 35.31 -5.63
CA PRO A 378 -6.20 36.17 -6.01
C PRO A 378 -7.24 36.34 -4.89
N PRO A 379 -7.88 37.52 -4.76
CA PRO A 379 -8.89 37.77 -3.73
C PRO A 379 -10.08 36.81 -3.72
N SER A 380 -10.42 36.21 -4.87
CA SER A 380 -11.44 35.16 -4.99
C SER A 380 -11.01 33.91 -4.23
N ILE A 381 -9.80 33.40 -4.52
CA ILE A 381 -9.24 32.19 -3.92
C ILE A 381 -9.05 32.35 -2.41
N ARG A 382 -8.56 33.50 -1.95
CA ARG A 382 -8.41 33.79 -0.51
C ARG A 382 -9.71 33.72 0.30
N LYS A 383 -10.87 33.94 -0.34
CA LYS A 383 -12.17 33.78 0.32
C LYS A 383 -12.49 32.29 0.48
N THR A 384 -12.29 31.53 -0.60
CA THR A 384 -12.56 30.10 -0.66
C THR A 384 -11.60 29.28 0.22
N GLU A 385 -10.33 29.69 0.34
CA GLU A 385 -9.34 29.10 1.27
C GLU A 385 -9.82 29.09 2.73
N ARG A 386 -10.58 30.10 3.16
CA ARG A 386 -11.13 30.14 4.53
C ARG A 386 -12.24 29.11 4.74
N VAL A 387 -13.00 28.82 3.68
CA VAL A 387 -14.01 27.76 3.71
C VAL A 387 -13.30 26.42 3.75
N TRP A 388 -12.28 26.23 2.89
CA TRP A 388 -11.44 25.04 2.88
C TRP A 388 -10.83 24.73 4.25
N GLN A 389 -10.24 25.73 4.92
CA GLN A 389 -9.65 25.56 6.26
C GLN A 389 -10.65 25.12 7.34
N SER A 390 -11.95 25.30 7.12
CA SER A 390 -12.99 24.79 8.03
C SER A 390 -13.49 23.39 7.68
N LEU A 391 -13.22 22.93 6.46
CA LEU A 391 -13.64 21.62 5.94
C LEU A 391 -12.53 20.58 6.00
N PHE A 392 -11.28 21.00 5.79
CA PHE A 392 -10.14 20.07 5.72
C PHE A 392 -9.71 19.63 7.12
N PRO A 393 -9.65 18.31 7.40
CA PRO A 393 -9.58 17.80 8.78
C PRO A 393 -8.17 17.83 9.38
N ILE A 394 -7.11 17.88 8.58
CA ILE A 394 -5.72 17.74 9.05
C ILE A 394 -4.93 19.05 9.05
N GLY A 395 -3.90 19.09 9.89
CA GLY A 395 -2.93 20.17 9.93
C GLY A 395 -1.86 20.08 8.83
N LYS A 396 -0.98 21.08 8.80
CA LYS A 396 0.21 21.08 7.93
C LYS A 396 1.35 20.27 8.57
N PRO A 397 2.15 19.53 7.77
CA PRO A 397 3.37 18.85 8.22
C PRO A 397 4.31 19.75 9.01
N LEU A 398 5.03 19.16 9.97
CA LEU A 398 5.93 19.89 10.85
C LEU A 398 7.19 20.35 10.10
N SER A 399 7.41 21.67 10.04
CA SER A 399 8.57 22.25 9.36
C SER A 399 8.64 21.82 7.88
N THR A 400 9.83 21.51 7.38
CA THR A 400 10.09 21.09 5.99
C THR A 400 9.73 19.63 5.70
N GLN A 401 9.09 18.92 6.63
CA GLN A 401 8.64 17.55 6.42
C GLN A 401 7.50 17.48 5.41
N LEU A 402 7.36 16.32 4.78
CA LEU A 402 6.32 16.01 3.79
C LEU A 402 5.22 15.09 4.35
N THR A 403 5.45 14.47 5.51
CA THR A 403 4.51 13.56 6.17
C THR A 403 4.01 14.18 7.48
N LEU A 404 2.84 13.73 7.93
CA LEU A 404 2.32 14.06 9.25
C LEU A 404 3.03 13.21 10.32
N SER A 405 2.73 13.47 11.60
CA SER A 405 3.10 12.57 12.69
C SER A 405 2.07 11.45 12.80
N ASP A 406 2.53 10.23 13.15
CA ASP A 406 1.76 8.98 13.23
C ASP A 406 0.36 9.06 13.92
N ASP A 407 0.12 10.05 14.78
CA ASP A 407 -1.17 10.26 15.48
C ASP A 407 -2.27 10.93 14.63
N GLU A 408 -1.96 11.49 13.45
CA GLU A 408 -2.89 12.30 12.63
C GLU A 408 -3.34 11.63 11.29
N ASP A 409 -2.87 10.42 10.99
CA ASP A 409 -3.03 9.78 9.66
C ASP A 409 -4.41 9.11 9.42
N GLU A 410 -5.09 8.63 10.47
CA GLU A 410 -6.36 7.88 10.33
C GLU A 410 -7.61 8.76 10.09
N GLU A 411 -7.56 10.07 10.39
CA GLU A 411 -8.76 10.93 10.44
C GLU A 411 -9.23 11.45 9.07
N ILE A 412 -8.33 11.59 8.09
CA ILE A 412 -8.63 12.28 6.82
C ILE A 412 -9.51 11.49 5.85
N TRP A 413 -9.30 10.18 5.76
CA TRP A 413 -10.00 9.32 4.81
C TRP A 413 -11.35 8.82 5.35
N GLY A 414 -11.55 8.87 6.68
CA GLY A 414 -12.81 8.50 7.33
C GLY A 414 -13.92 9.56 7.25
N ASN A 415 -13.61 10.82 6.90
CA ASN A 415 -14.59 11.91 6.76
C ASN A 415 -14.49 12.58 5.36
N PRO A 416 -15.36 12.22 4.40
CA PRO A 416 -15.28 12.72 3.02
C PRO A 416 -15.84 14.14 2.81
N GLU A 417 -16.24 14.87 3.86
CA GLU A 417 -16.87 16.21 3.73
C GLU A 417 -15.99 17.22 2.98
N TRP A 418 -14.66 17.11 3.09
CA TRP A 418 -13.72 17.99 2.39
C TRP A 418 -13.77 17.82 0.86
N ILE A 419 -14.13 16.63 0.36
CA ILE A 419 -14.28 16.37 -1.09
C ILE A 419 -15.50 17.10 -1.64
N GLN A 420 -16.60 17.11 -0.89
CA GLN A 420 -17.79 17.87 -1.27
C GLN A 420 -17.46 19.37 -1.36
N GLY A 421 -16.59 19.86 -0.46
CA GLY A 421 -16.01 21.20 -0.56
C GLY A 421 -15.22 21.43 -1.86
N LEU A 422 -14.41 20.48 -2.31
CA LEU A 422 -13.71 20.59 -3.59
C LEU A 422 -14.67 20.65 -4.78
N LEU A 423 -15.72 19.81 -4.78
CA LEU A 423 -16.73 19.78 -5.84
C LEU A 423 -17.55 21.08 -5.90
N GLU A 424 -17.89 21.67 -4.74
CA GLU A 424 -18.62 22.93 -4.66
C GLU A 424 -17.77 24.15 -5.09
N TYR A 425 -16.45 24.10 -4.84
CA TYR A 425 -15.54 25.21 -5.11
C TYR A 425 -14.36 24.83 -6.04
N PRO A 426 -14.59 24.70 -7.37
CA PRO A 426 -13.56 24.32 -8.33
C PRO A 426 -12.36 25.28 -8.42
N GLU A 427 -12.50 26.54 -7.99
CA GLU A 427 -11.37 27.49 -7.89
C GLU A 427 -10.33 27.11 -6.83
N LEU A 428 -10.61 26.13 -5.96
CA LEU A 428 -9.61 25.60 -5.02
C LEU A 428 -8.43 24.93 -5.73
N ALA A 429 -8.60 24.48 -6.98
CA ALA A 429 -7.50 24.00 -7.84
C ALA A 429 -6.45 25.08 -8.18
N ASP A 430 -6.74 26.35 -7.85
CA ASP A 430 -5.88 27.50 -8.05
C ASP A 430 -5.16 27.95 -6.76
N SER A 431 -5.41 27.29 -5.62
CA SER A 431 -4.78 27.59 -4.32
C SER A 431 -3.58 26.68 -4.04
N LEU A 432 -2.37 27.25 -3.95
CA LEU A 432 -1.19 26.49 -3.54
C LEU A 432 -1.32 25.91 -2.12
N ASP A 433 -2.11 26.55 -1.25
CA ASP A 433 -2.36 26.05 0.11
C ASP A 433 -3.19 24.75 0.07
N VAL A 434 -4.26 24.73 -0.73
CA VAL A 434 -5.12 23.55 -0.90
C VAL A 434 -4.42 22.43 -1.66
N LEU A 435 -3.65 22.75 -2.71
CA LEU A 435 -2.88 21.72 -3.41
C LEU A 435 -1.87 21.05 -2.46
N ASP A 436 -1.20 21.81 -1.58
CA ASP A 436 -0.29 21.25 -0.58
C ASP A 436 -1.01 20.37 0.45
N ASP A 437 -2.23 20.75 0.84
CA ASP A 437 -3.09 19.94 1.72
C ASP A 437 -3.45 18.60 1.08
N ILE A 438 -3.95 18.61 -0.15
CA ILE A 438 -4.30 17.38 -0.88
C ILE A 438 -3.05 16.52 -1.11
N ALA A 439 -1.91 17.12 -1.48
CA ALA A 439 -0.65 16.38 -1.64
C ALA A 439 -0.16 15.77 -0.32
N THR A 440 -0.46 16.40 0.82
CA THR A 440 -0.18 15.85 2.15
C THR A 440 -1.11 14.68 2.46
N ALA A 441 -2.42 14.83 2.21
CA ALA A 441 -3.41 13.77 2.36
C ALA A 441 -3.02 12.51 1.57
N LEU A 442 -2.73 12.70 0.28
CA LEU A 442 -2.32 11.63 -0.63
C LEU A 442 -1.05 10.93 -0.14
N GLY A 443 -0.12 11.66 0.47
CA GLY A 443 1.11 11.10 1.07
C GLY A 443 0.89 10.32 2.37
N ALA A 444 -0.27 10.48 3.02
CA ALA A 444 -0.66 9.76 4.24
C ALA A 444 -1.61 8.59 3.97
N TYR A 445 -1.99 8.33 2.72
CA TYR A 445 -2.87 7.21 2.39
C TYR A 445 -2.17 5.85 2.64
N PRO A 446 -2.81 4.86 3.29
CA PRO A 446 -2.17 3.58 3.63
C PRO A 446 -1.56 2.82 2.44
N GLU A 447 -2.10 3.01 1.24
CA GLU A 447 -1.64 2.37 0.00
C GLU A 447 -0.95 3.38 -0.95
N THR A 448 -0.29 4.38 -0.39
CA THR A 448 0.49 5.41 -1.10
C THR A 448 1.46 4.88 -2.16
N GLU A 449 1.96 3.65 -1.98
CA GLU A 449 2.88 2.99 -2.91
C GLU A 449 2.22 2.55 -4.23
N LEU A 450 0.87 2.58 -4.32
CA LEU A 450 0.16 2.24 -5.55
C LEU A 450 0.50 3.22 -6.68
N PRO A 451 1.08 2.74 -7.81
CA PRO A 451 1.56 3.61 -8.88
C PRO A 451 0.51 4.55 -9.48
N TRP A 452 -0.78 4.20 -9.41
CA TRP A 452 -1.84 5.02 -9.97
C TRP A 452 -2.16 6.25 -9.09
N ILE A 453 -2.03 6.16 -7.77
CA ILE A 453 -2.25 7.28 -6.84
C ILE A 453 -1.21 8.36 -7.13
N SER A 454 0.06 7.95 -7.23
CA SER A 454 1.15 8.86 -7.52
C SER A 454 1.02 9.45 -8.93
N GLN A 455 0.70 8.65 -9.95
CA GLN A 455 0.65 9.10 -11.36
C GLN A 455 -0.60 9.90 -11.74
N LEU A 456 -1.77 9.60 -11.17
CA LEU A 456 -3.05 10.18 -11.61
C LEU A 456 -3.62 11.22 -10.64
N LEU A 457 -3.19 11.20 -9.38
CA LEU A 457 -3.61 12.18 -8.38
C LEU A 457 -2.47 13.14 -8.07
N LEU A 458 -1.36 12.62 -7.54
CA LEU A 458 -0.29 13.47 -7.04
C LEU A 458 0.43 14.23 -8.16
N TRP A 459 0.80 13.57 -9.25
CA TRP A 459 1.55 14.21 -10.34
C TRP A 459 0.80 15.36 -11.03
N PRO A 460 -0.46 15.22 -11.49
CA PRO A 460 -1.18 16.33 -12.11
C PRO A 460 -1.36 17.53 -11.18
N LEU A 461 -1.51 17.28 -9.88
CA LEU A 461 -1.56 18.32 -8.85
C LEU A 461 -0.22 19.06 -8.74
N LEU A 462 0.90 18.33 -8.71
CA LEU A 462 2.24 18.92 -8.65
C LEU A 462 2.57 19.72 -9.92
N GLU A 463 2.15 19.25 -11.09
CA GLU A 463 2.28 19.99 -12.36
C GLU A 463 1.44 21.27 -12.38
N ARG A 464 0.25 21.24 -11.78
CA ARG A 464 -0.58 22.43 -11.59
C ARG A 464 0.12 23.45 -10.68
N ALA A 465 0.62 23.00 -9.52
CA ALA A 465 1.36 23.84 -8.59
C ALA A 465 2.61 24.45 -9.24
N TRP A 466 3.39 23.64 -9.97
CA TRP A 466 4.56 24.08 -10.73
C TRP A 466 4.20 25.19 -11.72
N SER A 467 3.15 25.00 -12.51
CA SER A 467 2.70 25.97 -13.51
C SER A 467 2.31 27.32 -12.87
N ILE A 468 1.63 27.28 -11.71
CA ILE A 468 1.27 28.48 -10.94
C ILE A 468 2.54 29.19 -10.43
N ILE A 469 3.47 28.44 -9.82
CA ILE A 469 4.69 28.99 -9.23
C ILE A 469 5.58 29.63 -10.30
N ILE A 470 5.78 28.97 -11.44
CA ILE A 470 6.60 29.50 -12.53
C ILE A 470 5.97 30.75 -13.16
N ALA A 471 4.65 30.75 -13.36
CA ALA A 471 3.96 31.95 -13.83
C ALA A 471 4.09 33.15 -12.88
N ALA A 472 4.17 32.88 -11.57
CA ALA A 472 4.33 33.89 -10.53
C ALA A 472 5.78 34.32 -10.28
N THR A 473 6.77 33.54 -10.74
CA THR A 473 8.20 33.76 -10.45
C THR A 473 9.08 33.70 -11.71
N PRO A 474 8.86 34.59 -12.69
CA PRO A 474 9.68 34.64 -13.91
C PRO A 474 11.16 34.80 -13.58
N THR A 475 12.03 34.29 -14.45
CA THR A 475 13.49 34.27 -14.21
C THR A 475 14.12 35.67 -14.15
N ASP A 476 13.48 36.66 -14.76
CA ASP A 476 13.99 38.03 -14.88
C ASP A 476 13.70 38.88 -13.64
N ASP A 477 12.83 38.42 -12.73
CA ASP A 477 12.41 39.13 -11.52
C ASP A 477 12.64 38.26 -10.28
N ILE A 478 13.75 38.50 -9.58
CA ILE A 478 14.22 37.67 -8.48
C ILE A 478 13.68 38.23 -7.15
N HIS A 479 12.60 37.62 -6.66
CA HIS A 479 12.05 37.87 -5.33
C HIS A 479 12.54 36.84 -4.31
N TYR A 480 12.99 37.31 -3.15
CA TYR A 480 13.32 36.44 -2.03
C TYR A 480 12.04 36.01 -1.30
N LEU A 481 11.67 34.74 -1.45
CA LEU A 481 10.48 34.08 -0.91
C LEU A 481 10.89 33.04 0.15
N PRO A 482 11.25 33.47 1.37
CA PRO A 482 11.75 32.58 2.41
C PRO A 482 10.70 31.64 3.00
N TRP A 483 11.17 30.49 3.50
CA TRP A 483 10.36 29.54 4.27
C TRP A 483 9.75 30.13 5.56
N GLU A 484 10.39 31.11 6.19
CA GLU A 484 9.87 31.69 7.45
C GLU A 484 8.60 32.53 7.26
N VAL A 485 8.26 32.86 6.01
CA VAL A 485 7.02 33.53 5.64
C VAL A 485 5.96 32.44 5.40
N PRO A 486 4.90 32.35 6.22
CA PRO A 486 3.94 31.24 6.15
C PRO A 486 3.27 31.06 4.78
N SER A 487 2.96 32.16 4.09
CA SER A 487 2.35 32.17 2.75
C SER A 487 3.24 31.53 1.67
N ASN A 488 4.54 31.35 1.92
CA ASN A 488 5.46 30.71 0.98
C ASN A 488 5.63 29.20 1.23
N GLN A 489 5.20 28.70 2.39
CA GLN A 489 5.46 27.31 2.79
C GLN A 489 4.79 26.28 1.85
N PRO A 490 3.51 26.45 1.44
CA PRO A 490 2.87 25.50 0.53
C PRO A 490 3.60 25.39 -0.81
N ALA A 491 3.98 26.53 -1.40
CA ALA A 491 4.72 26.57 -2.66
C ALA A 491 6.07 25.82 -2.56
N LEU A 492 6.83 26.09 -1.50
CA LEU A 492 8.14 25.46 -1.29
C LEU A 492 8.02 23.96 -1.01
N ARG A 493 7.00 23.53 -0.26
CA ARG A 493 6.74 22.11 0.01
C ARG A 493 6.31 21.37 -1.26
N LEU A 494 5.44 21.96 -2.07
CA LEU A 494 5.01 21.42 -3.36
C LEU A 494 6.18 21.26 -4.35
N LEU A 495 7.09 22.24 -4.44
CA LEU A 495 8.32 22.10 -5.23
C LEU A 495 9.17 20.93 -4.73
N PHE A 496 9.31 20.78 -3.42
CA PHE A 496 10.09 19.68 -2.85
C PHE A 496 9.46 18.30 -3.09
N ARG A 497 8.12 18.20 -3.00
CA ARG A 497 7.36 16.99 -3.39
C ARG A 497 7.55 16.65 -4.87
N ARG A 498 7.48 17.67 -5.74
CA ARG A 498 7.70 17.51 -7.19
C ARG A 498 9.08 16.95 -7.49
N TYR A 499 10.10 17.47 -6.82
CA TYR A 499 11.47 16.94 -6.93
C TYR A 499 11.53 15.44 -6.61
N TYR A 500 11.00 15.00 -5.46
CA TYR A 500 11.02 13.59 -5.09
C TYR A 500 10.30 12.71 -6.12
N TYR A 501 9.12 13.14 -6.56
CA TYR A 501 8.36 12.40 -7.57
C TYR A 501 9.16 12.19 -8.88
N GLN A 502 9.88 13.22 -9.34
CA GLN A 502 10.68 13.16 -10.58
C GLN A 502 11.91 12.24 -10.47
N LEU A 503 12.38 11.94 -9.26
CA LEU A 503 13.45 10.97 -9.04
C LEU A 503 12.95 9.52 -9.06
N ASP A 504 11.75 9.27 -8.51
CA ASP A 504 11.14 7.94 -8.47
C ASP A 504 10.65 7.49 -9.86
N ASP A 505 10.11 8.41 -10.66
CA ASP A 505 9.55 8.12 -11.97
C ASP A 505 10.60 8.23 -13.10
N ALA A 506 11.28 7.12 -13.41
CA ALA A 506 12.11 6.92 -14.60
C ALA A 506 12.93 8.15 -15.08
N LYS A 507 13.74 8.73 -14.19
CA LYS A 507 14.87 9.64 -14.50
C LYS A 507 14.51 10.90 -15.30
N ASP A 508 13.48 11.66 -14.92
CA ASP A 508 13.38 13.07 -15.34
C ASP A 508 14.39 13.94 -14.57
N LEU A 509 15.68 13.65 -14.79
CA LEU A 509 16.79 14.31 -14.11
C LEU A 509 16.80 15.82 -14.40
N GLN A 510 16.48 16.21 -15.64
CA GLN A 510 16.46 17.62 -16.04
C GLN A 510 15.29 18.37 -15.40
N GLY A 511 14.11 17.75 -15.33
CA GLY A 511 12.99 18.33 -14.60
C GLY A 511 13.25 18.44 -13.10
N ALA A 512 13.89 17.44 -12.48
CA ALA A 512 14.30 17.50 -11.08
C ALA A 512 15.30 18.65 -10.83
N ILE A 513 16.31 18.80 -11.71
CA ILE A 513 17.26 19.92 -11.67
C ILE A 513 16.52 21.26 -11.78
N ALA A 514 15.61 21.43 -12.75
CA ALA A 514 14.86 22.66 -12.93
C ALA A 514 13.98 23.00 -11.70
N THR A 515 13.40 22.00 -11.04
CA THR A 515 12.64 22.17 -9.80
C THR A 515 13.50 22.71 -8.68
N LEU A 516 14.66 22.07 -8.43
CA LEU A 516 15.56 22.47 -7.35
C LEU A 516 16.24 23.83 -7.63
N GLU A 517 16.63 24.11 -8.89
CA GLU A 517 17.14 25.42 -9.31
C GLU A 517 16.10 26.52 -9.03
N THR A 518 14.83 26.27 -9.37
CA THR A 518 13.73 27.21 -9.08
C THR A 518 13.58 27.43 -7.59
N MET A 519 13.56 26.35 -6.80
CA MET A 519 13.41 26.42 -5.36
C MET A 519 14.57 27.17 -4.69
N LEU A 520 15.81 26.92 -5.10
CA LEU A 520 16.99 27.60 -4.58
C LEU A 520 17.04 29.08 -4.97
N ARG A 521 16.59 29.42 -6.18
CA ARG A 521 16.51 30.81 -6.67
C ARG A 521 15.55 31.65 -5.83
N ILE A 522 14.36 31.12 -5.53
CA ILE A 522 13.35 31.87 -4.75
C ILE A 522 13.59 31.77 -3.24
N ASN A 523 14.22 30.69 -2.75
CA ASN A 523 14.59 30.50 -1.35
C ASN A 523 16.10 30.20 -1.16
N PRO A 524 16.99 31.19 -1.35
CA PRO A 524 18.45 31.06 -1.23
C PRO A 524 18.95 30.70 0.18
N HIS A 525 18.09 30.79 1.21
CA HIS A 525 18.41 30.29 2.55
C HIS A 525 18.42 28.76 2.62
N ASP A 526 17.80 28.12 1.63
CA ASP A 526 17.79 26.68 1.45
C ASP A 526 17.46 25.90 2.71
N ASN A 527 16.27 26.18 3.27
CA ASN A 527 15.79 25.50 4.47
C ASN A 527 15.58 23.99 4.27
N HIS A 528 15.38 23.54 3.03
CA HIS A 528 15.13 22.14 2.68
C HIS A 528 16.42 21.37 2.36
N GLY A 529 17.57 22.06 2.22
CA GLY A 529 18.83 21.42 1.85
C GLY A 529 18.96 21.07 0.37
N VAL A 530 18.16 21.71 -0.51
CA VAL A 530 18.13 21.44 -1.95
C VAL A 530 19.46 21.64 -2.65
N ARG A 531 20.38 22.45 -2.10
CA ARG A 531 21.70 22.64 -2.70
C ARG A 531 22.55 21.36 -2.65
N ALA A 532 22.34 20.51 -1.65
CA ALA A 532 23.04 19.22 -1.54
C ALA A 532 22.59 18.29 -2.69
N GLU A 533 21.28 18.14 -2.82
CA GLU A 533 20.62 17.37 -3.86
C GLU A 533 21.02 17.87 -5.25
N LEU A 534 20.92 19.19 -5.50
CA LEU A 534 21.24 19.80 -6.78
C LEU A 534 22.71 19.60 -7.18
N MET A 535 23.64 19.66 -6.23
CA MET A 535 25.05 19.33 -6.48
C MET A 535 25.22 17.89 -6.96
N ASN A 536 24.55 16.93 -6.31
CA ASN A 536 24.60 15.53 -6.70
C ASN A 536 23.98 15.32 -8.09
N LEU A 537 22.84 15.96 -8.38
CA LEU A 537 22.21 15.89 -9.70
C LEU A 537 23.11 16.46 -10.81
N TYR A 538 23.74 17.63 -10.61
CA TYR A 538 24.69 18.18 -11.59
C TYR A 538 25.85 17.22 -11.88
N LEU A 539 26.42 16.60 -10.84
CA LEU A 539 27.52 15.66 -10.99
C LEU A 539 27.10 14.34 -11.66
N ARG A 540 25.84 13.92 -11.48
CA ARG A 540 25.24 12.76 -12.16
C ARG A 540 24.92 13.05 -13.62
N ASP A 541 24.46 14.27 -13.91
CA ASP A 541 24.19 14.76 -15.27
C ASP A 541 25.50 15.06 -16.04
N GLY A 542 26.60 15.27 -15.32
CA GLY A 542 27.91 15.60 -15.89
C GLY A 542 28.13 17.10 -16.09
N ASP A 543 27.23 17.95 -15.60
CA ASP A 543 27.35 19.41 -15.65
C ASP A 543 28.26 19.95 -14.55
N ASN A 544 29.57 19.81 -14.78
CA ASN A 544 30.58 20.16 -13.80
C ASN A 544 30.71 21.70 -13.62
N GLU A 545 30.41 22.48 -14.66
CA GLU A 545 30.41 23.93 -14.61
C GLU A 545 29.35 24.46 -13.64
N ARG A 546 28.10 23.96 -13.72
CA ARG A 546 27.05 24.34 -12.76
C ARG A 546 27.35 23.83 -11.35
N ALA A 547 27.92 22.64 -11.21
CA ALA A 547 28.41 22.15 -9.91
C ALA A 547 29.43 23.12 -9.27
N VAL A 548 30.47 23.54 -10.00
CA VAL A 548 31.44 24.52 -9.50
C VAL A 548 30.79 25.86 -9.17
N ALA A 549 29.89 26.35 -10.02
CA ALA A 549 29.17 27.60 -9.78
C ALA A 549 28.33 27.53 -8.49
N LEU A 550 27.66 26.40 -8.23
CA LEU A 550 26.88 26.17 -7.02
C LEU A 550 27.77 26.17 -5.76
N ALA A 551 28.90 25.48 -5.77
CA ALA A 551 29.85 25.49 -4.65
C ALA A 551 30.37 26.92 -4.34
N GLN A 552 30.60 27.73 -5.37
CA GLN A 552 31.05 29.11 -5.21
C GLN A 552 29.99 30.04 -4.59
N GLN A 553 28.71 29.73 -4.74
CA GLN A 553 27.63 30.45 -4.04
C GLN A 553 27.66 30.19 -2.52
N PHE A 554 28.19 29.04 -2.09
CA PHE A 554 28.26 28.60 -0.69
C PHE A 554 29.70 28.23 -0.25
N PRO A 555 30.67 29.16 -0.27
CA PRO A 555 32.11 28.85 -0.12
C PRO A 555 32.53 28.33 1.28
N ASN A 556 31.64 28.46 2.27
CA ASN A 556 31.87 28.01 3.66
C ASN A 556 30.84 26.97 4.10
N ASP A 557 30.22 26.28 3.15
CA ASP A 557 29.31 25.18 3.47
C ASP A 557 30.03 24.02 4.15
N MET A 558 29.25 23.23 4.89
CA MET A 558 29.67 22.02 5.59
C MET A 558 28.84 20.80 5.17
N LEU A 559 28.12 20.89 4.05
CA LEU A 559 27.55 19.76 3.33
C LEU A 559 28.64 19.05 2.51
N THR A 560 28.69 17.73 2.62
CA THR A 560 29.76 16.94 1.99
C THR A 560 29.61 16.96 0.47
N GLU A 561 28.37 16.98 0.02
CA GLU A 561 27.92 17.08 -1.36
C GLU A 561 28.58 18.27 -2.02
N LEU A 562 28.50 19.46 -1.40
CA LEU A 562 29.13 20.67 -1.96
C LEU A 562 30.65 20.62 -1.90
N VAL A 563 31.20 20.29 -0.72
CA VAL A 563 32.64 20.38 -0.44
C VAL A 563 33.44 19.39 -1.28
N TYR A 564 33.00 18.14 -1.37
CA TYR A 564 33.65 17.12 -2.19
C TYR A 564 33.14 17.12 -3.64
N GLY A 565 31.90 17.54 -3.89
CA GLY A 565 31.38 17.73 -5.24
C GLY A 565 32.16 18.73 -6.06
N GLU A 566 32.58 19.86 -5.45
CA GLU A 566 33.47 20.84 -6.12
C GLU A 566 34.80 20.19 -6.55
N VAL A 567 35.36 19.30 -5.72
CA VAL A 567 36.60 18.58 -6.05
C VAL A 567 36.41 17.67 -7.26
N LEU A 568 35.32 16.90 -7.29
CA LEU A 568 34.99 16.01 -8.41
C LEU A 568 34.77 16.82 -9.70
N ALA A 569 33.99 17.89 -9.63
CA ALA A 569 33.70 18.76 -10.76
C ALA A 569 34.97 19.39 -11.34
N LEU A 570 35.83 19.98 -10.51
CA LEU A 570 37.10 20.57 -10.94
C LEU A 570 38.05 19.54 -11.53
N TYR A 571 38.09 18.32 -10.98
CA TYR A 571 38.90 17.23 -11.52
C TYR A 571 38.43 16.85 -12.93
N ARG A 572 37.11 16.70 -13.14
CA ARG A 572 36.48 16.39 -14.44
C ARG A 572 36.71 17.48 -15.48
N LEU A 573 36.71 18.75 -15.06
CA LEU A 573 37.06 19.90 -15.90
C LEU A 573 38.56 19.99 -16.24
N GLY A 574 39.38 19.05 -15.78
CA GLY A 574 40.83 19.04 -16.00
C GLY A 574 41.60 20.08 -15.18
N GLN A 575 40.94 20.79 -14.26
CA GLN A 575 41.51 21.84 -13.42
C GLN A 575 42.20 21.24 -12.17
N LYS A 576 43.13 20.31 -12.38
CA LYS A 576 43.71 19.46 -11.32
C LYS A 576 44.39 20.23 -10.19
N GLU A 577 45.07 21.35 -10.49
CA GLU A 577 45.69 22.17 -9.44
C GLU A 577 44.64 22.86 -8.56
N GLN A 578 43.56 23.34 -9.15
CA GLN A 578 42.46 23.94 -8.40
C GLN A 578 41.75 22.88 -7.56
N ALA A 579 41.47 21.71 -8.15
CA ALA A 579 40.90 20.57 -7.42
C ALA A 579 41.76 20.16 -6.21
N ARG A 580 43.10 20.17 -6.35
CA ARG A 580 44.03 19.88 -5.25
C ARG A 580 43.94 20.93 -4.13
N ILE A 581 43.85 22.21 -4.47
CA ILE A 581 43.70 23.31 -3.50
C ILE A 581 42.38 23.17 -2.73
N VAL A 582 41.28 22.90 -3.45
CA VAL A 582 39.95 22.70 -2.83
C VAL A 582 39.95 21.45 -1.95
N LEU A 583 40.51 20.33 -2.44
CA LEU A 583 40.62 19.08 -1.67
C LEU A 583 41.40 19.26 -0.37
N THR A 584 42.47 20.06 -0.38
CA THR A 584 43.25 20.33 0.85
C THR A 584 42.36 21.00 1.91
N LYS A 585 41.50 21.94 1.52
CA LYS A 585 40.53 22.58 2.42
C LYS A 585 39.40 21.63 2.82
N ALA A 586 38.91 20.81 1.88
CA ALA A 586 37.88 19.81 2.12
C ALA A 586 38.34 18.79 3.18
N ALA A 587 39.56 18.25 3.05
CA ALA A 587 40.13 17.28 3.99
C ALA A 587 40.32 17.88 5.40
N GLN A 588 40.57 19.18 5.53
CA GLN A 588 40.63 19.85 6.83
C GLN A 588 39.27 19.99 7.50
N ARG A 589 38.22 20.26 6.72
CA ARG A 589 36.83 20.43 7.23
C ARG A 589 36.14 19.09 7.46
N MET A 590 36.46 18.08 6.64
CA MET A 590 35.79 16.78 6.55
C MET A 590 36.84 15.67 6.32
N PRO A 591 37.56 15.28 7.38
CA PRO A 591 38.72 14.39 7.27
C PRO A 591 38.35 12.95 6.89
N HIS A 592 37.13 12.50 7.20
CA HIS A 592 36.73 11.09 7.02
C HIS A 592 36.31 10.75 5.58
N VAL A 593 35.79 11.71 4.81
CA VAL A 593 35.13 11.45 3.51
C VAL A 593 36.06 10.77 2.51
N SER A 594 37.30 11.26 2.37
CA SER A 594 38.28 10.67 1.44
C SER A 594 38.56 9.19 1.74
N ASN A 595 38.63 8.82 3.01
CA ASN A 595 38.84 7.43 3.44
C ASN A 595 37.62 6.54 3.15
N TYR A 596 36.41 7.07 3.27
CA TYR A 596 35.17 6.35 2.98
C TYR A 596 34.96 6.13 1.46
N LEU A 597 35.23 7.14 0.64
CA LEU A 597 35.09 7.06 -0.83
C LEU A 597 36.09 6.08 -1.46
N THR A 598 37.37 6.15 -1.06
CA THR A 598 38.45 5.38 -1.69
C THR A 598 38.39 3.88 -1.39
N ARG A 599 37.71 3.46 -0.31
CA ARG A 599 37.57 2.04 0.05
C ARG A 599 36.38 1.40 -0.66
N LYS A 600 36.66 0.31 -1.39
CA LYS A 600 35.62 -0.51 -2.03
C LYS A 600 34.64 -1.11 -1.01
N ARG A 601 35.13 -1.49 0.17
CA ARG A 601 34.32 -1.99 1.29
C ARG A 601 34.78 -1.31 2.57
N ILE A 602 33.84 -0.76 3.33
CA ILE A 602 34.08 -0.15 4.64
C ILE A 602 32.88 -0.46 5.54
N LYS A 603 33.11 -0.56 6.86
CA LYS A 603 32.06 -0.84 7.83
C LYS A 603 31.25 0.44 8.10
N GLN A 604 29.93 0.30 8.22
CA GLN A 604 29.06 1.39 8.68
C GLN A 604 29.46 1.85 10.10
N PRO A 605 29.58 3.17 10.34
CA PRO A 605 29.88 3.70 11.67
C PRO A 605 28.65 3.63 12.58
N GLY A 606 28.84 3.86 13.88
CA GLY A 606 27.71 4.10 14.78
C GLY A 606 27.06 5.45 14.47
N PHE A 607 25.74 5.50 14.37
CA PHE A 607 25.02 6.75 14.13
C PHE A 607 24.68 7.46 15.43
N ASN A 608 24.75 8.78 15.41
CA ASN A 608 24.32 9.61 16.52
C ASN A 608 22.77 9.71 16.51
N PRO A 609 22.08 9.29 17.58
CA PRO A 609 20.62 9.34 17.65
C PRO A 609 20.03 10.76 17.54
N ARG A 610 20.86 11.80 17.72
CA ARG A 610 20.45 13.21 17.66
C ARG A 610 20.65 13.84 16.28
N GLY A 611 21.06 13.07 15.28
CA GLY A 611 21.28 13.53 13.90
C GLY A 611 22.74 13.43 13.45
N ILE A 612 23.01 13.86 12.22
CA ILE A 612 24.31 13.73 11.55
C ILE A 612 25.36 14.62 12.20
N THR A 613 26.52 14.04 12.51
CA THR A 613 27.68 14.75 13.06
C THR A 613 28.43 15.48 11.95
N VAL A 614 28.43 16.81 11.98
CA VAL A 614 29.15 17.63 10.99
C VAL A 614 30.64 17.29 11.00
N GLY A 615 31.16 16.88 9.84
CA GLY A 615 32.53 16.42 9.65
C GLY A 615 32.84 15.04 10.23
N GLY A 616 31.84 14.33 10.75
CA GLY A 616 31.97 13.02 11.38
C GLY A 616 31.99 11.84 10.39
N GLU A 617 32.15 10.63 10.95
CA GLU A 617 32.13 9.39 10.17
C GLU A 617 30.75 9.06 9.60
N ASP A 618 29.67 9.42 10.32
CA ASP A 618 28.29 9.25 9.89
C ASP A 618 27.98 10.06 8.62
N GLN A 619 28.38 11.34 8.58
CA GLN A 619 28.24 12.19 7.40
C GLN A 619 29.03 11.63 6.19
N ALA A 620 30.26 11.17 6.43
CA ALA A 620 31.10 10.57 5.39
C ALA A 620 30.53 9.24 4.86
N TRP A 621 29.85 8.47 5.71
CA TRP A 621 29.15 7.25 5.32
C TRP A 621 27.95 7.54 4.42
N PHE A 622 27.07 8.47 4.80
CA PHE A 622 25.91 8.81 3.99
C PHE A 622 26.30 9.30 2.59
N TYR A 623 27.25 10.23 2.50
CA TYR A 623 27.74 10.71 1.20
C TYR A 623 28.39 9.60 0.35
N ARG A 624 29.08 8.64 0.99
CA ARG A 624 29.65 7.48 0.30
C ARG A 624 28.55 6.60 -0.29
N GLU A 625 27.53 6.25 0.50
CA GLU A 625 26.43 5.41 0.01
C GLU A 625 25.73 6.09 -1.16
N GLU A 626 25.57 7.40 -1.10
CA GLU A 626 24.88 8.16 -2.14
C GLU A 626 25.71 8.37 -3.41
N MET A 627 26.99 8.74 -3.33
CA MET A 627 27.74 9.29 -4.48
C MET A 627 28.97 8.48 -4.89
N ARG A 628 29.34 7.40 -4.19
CA ARG A 628 30.56 6.65 -4.52
C ARG A 628 30.53 6.04 -5.92
N ASP A 629 29.36 5.65 -6.42
CA ASP A 629 29.17 5.18 -7.80
C ASP A 629 29.63 6.24 -8.81
N VAL A 630 29.23 7.50 -8.62
CA VAL A 630 29.59 8.63 -9.48
C VAL A 630 31.10 8.90 -9.44
N TRP A 631 31.71 8.83 -8.26
CA TRP A 631 33.17 8.94 -8.11
C TRP A 631 33.93 7.78 -8.75
N ALA A 632 33.42 6.56 -8.61
CA ALA A 632 34.07 5.37 -9.15
C ALA A 632 33.95 5.27 -10.68
N ALA A 633 32.92 5.89 -11.27
CA ALA A 633 32.75 5.99 -12.71
C ALA A 633 33.81 6.90 -13.37
N GLU A 634 34.39 7.84 -12.64
CA GLU A 634 35.42 8.75 -13.14
C GLU A 634 36.82 8.09 -13.13
N PRO A 635 37.48 7.91 -14.28
CA PRO A 635 38.76 7.21 -14.33
C PRO A 635 39.87 7.88 -13.51
N GLY A 636 40.44 7.10 -12.58
CA GLY A 636 41.64 7.49 -11.82
C GLY A 636 41.42 8.49 -10.70
N ILE A 637 40.21 9.02 -10.49
CA ILE A 637 39.97 10.02 -9.43
C ILE A 637 40.14 9.43 -8.03
N LEU A 638 39.71 8.19 -7.79
CA LEU A 638 39.85 7.56 -6.46
C LEU A 638 41.33 7.31 -6.11
N ASP A 639 42.14 6.89 -7.09
CA ASP A 639 43.59 6.73 -6.90
C ASP A 639 44.30 8.07 -6.75
N TRP A 640 43.81 9.11 -7.43
CA TRP A 640 44.28 10.48 -7.24
C TRP A 640 43.94 10.98 -5.84
N LEU A 641 42.68 10.85 -5.40
CA LEU A 641 42.17 11.22 -4.09
C LEU A 641 43.00 10.55 -2.98
N LYS A 642 43.24 9.24 -3.11
CA LYS A 642 44.07 8.46 -2.17
C LYS A 642 45.51 8.99 -2.09
N ARG A 643 46.11 9.40 -3.21
CA ARG A 643 47.47 9.95 -3.24
C ARG A 643 47.57 11.35 -2.65
N GLN A 644 46.51 12.16 -2.77
CA GLN A 644 46.48 13.52 -2.24
C GLN A 644 46.12 13.59 -0.75
N THR A 645 45.58 12.51 -0.18
CA THR A 645 45.04 12.48 1.20
C THR A 645 45.71 11.43 2.10
N ALA A 646 46.63 10.63 1.55
CA ALA A 646 47.58 9.83 2.31
C ALA A 646 48.67 10.72 2.90
#